data_AF-A0A0D9XLD2-F1
#
_entry.id   AF-A0A0D9XLD2-F1
#
_cell.length_a   1.000
_cell.length_b   1.000
_cell.length_c   1.000
_cell.angle_alpha   90.00
_cell.angle_beta   90.00
_cell.angle_gamma   90.00
#
_symmetry.space_group_name_H-M   'P 1'
#
loop_
_entity.id
_entity.type
_entity.pdbx_description
1 polymer ?
#
loop_
_entity_poly.entity_id
_entity_poly.type
_entity_poly.pdbx_seq_one_letter_code
_entity_poly.pdbx_strand_id
1 'polypeptide(L)'
;MLRLSTTTLLLSPIPSPHHHHLHPLRLHRRRLVLRLRAAVPPDASPSARSLRLLEWGKVCDSVASFAGTAHGREATKAQLWEVEEVSYEQSRRLLYETEAAVRLIDSAGGMDFSGLDTLMVESAIRGVSGGGVVKGQEAMSVVSLMLFVESLQVTIKAAMKQHEDSHEQLMTLTETILDAVINKSLVKSIQDVIDDDGSVKDTASPELRRYREQVQVLESRLYQLMDRLMRNSENEASLSEARALVAKAELDALSKLTDKILLELDNIQSLLQATVELDKVAARAKYSIAYDGTYPNLYLPNFINGTVSTASGGSISTTSSVHLSKKPWKLYMPNAYHPLLLQQHQENLDRAKKDVASATAEIRRRRIYGQDIVEEDQLASDLDLMKIRVSQLEKDHPVPVDFFIAEETTVLVITGPNTGGKTISLKTVGLASLMAKIGLYILASEPVKIPWFNAVYADIGDEQSLTQSLSTFSGHLKQIGAIRARSTSKSLVLLDEVGAGTNPLEGAALGMSLLESFAEAGSFLTLATTHHGELKTLKYSNDSFENACMEFDEENLKPTFRILWGIPGRSNAINIAERLGLPSDIVESSRQLLGTAGAEINALIMDMENFKQQYQHHLQEAQYYLMQSKELHNNLEVAQKNIIDHNSAQRKRKARVVSEYAVMARSIIRKKFQQFRDSAIAKRALEEEKVVEKDKPERLKGPEPTSTPAVKKAQNTNISTATTTEDEDDGIPEVGDLVYVPKLRNEATVVKIDSSKNEVQVQAGIMKLKLKVKDVKIKKRISR
;
A
#
# COMPACT_ATOMS: atom_id res chain seq x y z
N MET A 1 6.63 -38.97 66.93
CA MET A 1 5.21 -39.38 67.07
C MET A 1 4.33 -38.40 66.31
N LEU A 2 3.30 -38.92 65.63
CA LEU A 2 1.94 -38.37 65.49
C LEU A 2 1.82 -36.85 65.23
N ARG A 3 1.65 -36.40 63.98
CA ARG A 3 0.39 -36.40 63.20
C ARG A 3 -0.80 -35.77 63.95
N LEU A 4 -1.21 -34.59 63.49
CA LEU A 4 -2.58 -34.11 63.58
C LEU A 4 -3.16 -33.98 62.16
N SER A 5 -4.41 -34.42 62.01
CA SER A 5 -5.16 -34.42 60.75
C SER A 5 -6.59 -34.02 61.09
N THR A 6 -7.05 -32.91 60.53
CA THR A 6 -8.41 -32.39 60.74
C THR A 6 -9.04 -31.95 59.43
N THR A 7 -9.52 -32.97 58.73
CA THR A 7 -10.80 -33.05 58.00
C THR A 7 -11.52 -31.73 57.69
N THR A 8 -11.72 -31.49 56.39
CA THR A 8 -12.62 -30.47 55.83
C THR A 8 -14.07 -30.66 56.29
N LEU A 9 -14.77 -29.57 56.62
CA LEU A 9 -16.23 -29.55 56.69
C LEU A 9 -16.77 -28.35 55.89
N LEU A 10 -17.70 -28.64 54.98
CA LEU A 10 -18.41 -27.66 54.15
C LEU A 10 -19.71 -27.25 54.84
N LEU A 11 -19.99 -25.94 54.88
CA LEU A 11 -21.32 -25.39 55.14
C LEU A 11 -21.52 -24.15 54.25
N SER A 12 -22.72 -24.01 53.70
CA SER A 12 -23.06 -23.08 52.62
C SER A 12 -23.50 -21.69 53.12
N PRO A 13 -23.39 -20.64 52.28
CA PRO A 13 -23.66 -19.25 52.67
C PRO A 13 -25.14 -18.85 52.59
N ILE A 14 -25.49 -17.79 53.32
CA ILE A 14 -26.74 -17.01 53.21
C ILE A 14 -26.35 -15.53 52.98
N PRO A 15 -27.09 -14.73 52.17
CA PRO A 15 -26.44 -13.71 51.33
C PRO A 15 -26.69 -12.23 51.69
N SER A 16 -25.98 -11.36 50.94
CA SER A 16 -26.21 -9.90 50.71
C SER A 16 -25.71 -8.92 51.80
N PRO A 17 -25.49 -7.62 51.46
CA PRO A 17 -25.62 -6.95 50.16
C PRO A 17 -24.34 -6.27 49.63
N HIS A 18 -24.50 -5.61 48.47
CA HIS A 18 -23.50 -4.93 47.63
C HIS A 18 -22.41 -4.09 48.32
N HIS A 19 -21.16 -4.25 47.83
CA HIS A 19 -20.23 -3.13 47.60
C HIS A 19 -19.43 -3.39 46.31
N HIS A 20 -19.45 -2.45 45.36
CA HIS A 20 -18.59 -2.50 44.17
C HIS A 20 -17.20 -1.96 44.51
N HIS A 21 -16.17 -2.82 44.46
CA HIS A 21 -14.77 -2.39 44.47
C HIS A 21 -14.03 -2.92 43.25
N LEU A 22 -13.43 -2.00 42.49
CA LEU A 22 -12.51 -2.29 41.39
C LEU A 22 -11.16 -2.77 41.94
N HIS A 23 -10.74 -3.98 41.60
CA HIS A 23 -9.39 -4.49 41.85
C HIS A 23 -8.96 -5.49 40.75
N PRO A 24 -7.67 -5.61 40.41
CA PRO A 24 -7.23 -4.85 39.23
C PRO A 24 -6.41 -5.65 38.21
N LEU A 25 -6.21 -5.02 37.04
CA LEU A 25 -5.44 -5.46 35.87
C LEU A 25 -3.96 -5.87 36.12
N ARG A 26 -3.44 -5.72 37.35
CA ARG A 26 -2.02 -5.97 37.71
C ARG A 26 -1.55 -7.41 37.48
N LEU A 27 -2.44 -8.40 37.50
CA LEU A 27 -2.08 -9.82 37.29
C LEU A 27 -1.82 -10.20 35.82
N HIS A 28 -2.35 -9.45 34.85
CA HIS A 28 -2.11 -9.74 33.42
C HIS A 28 -0.74 -9.21 32.94
N ARG A 29 -0.36 -7.97 33.28
CA ARG A 29 0.95 -7.38 32.89
C ARG A 29 2.13 -8.31 33.24
N ARG A 30 2.18 -8.88 34.46
CA ARG A 30 3.26 -9.80 34.86
C ARG A 30 3.29 -11.13 34.11
N ARG A 31 2.18 -11.60 33.52
CA ARG A 31 2.17 -12.80 32.65
C ARG A 31 2.62 -12.49 31.22
N LEU A 32 2.30 -11.31 30.68
CA LEU A 32 2.75 -10.90 29.34
C LEU A 32 4.28 -10.71 29.27
N VAL A 33 4.86 -9.96 30.21
CA VAL A 33 6.31 -9.65 30.21
C VAL A 33 7.17 -10.92 30.32
N LEU A 34 6.68 -11.96 31.00
CA LEU A 34 7.35 -13.27 31.06
C LEU A 34 7.20 -14.10 29.77
N ARG A 35 6.14 -13.92 28.98
CA ARG A 35 6.05 -14.50 27.62
C ARG A 35 7.04 -13.82 26.65
N LEU A 36 7.22 -12.50 26.77
CA LEU A 36 8.03 -11.68 25.85
C LEU A 36 9.56 -11.95 25.87
N ARG A 37 10.06 -12.78 26.79
CA ARG A 37 11.50 -13.16 26.87
C ARG A 37 11.78 -14.66 27.02
N ALA A 38 10.77 -15.51 27.11
CA ALA A 38 10.96 -16.96 27.23
C ALA A 38 10.97 -17.62 25.85
N ALA A 39 11.97 -18.47 25.58
CA ALA A 39 11.90 -19.39 24.45
C ALA A 39 10.72 -20.35 24.67
N VAL A 40 9.68 -20.23 23.84
CA VAL A 40 8.46 -21.06 23.97
C VAL A 40 8.86 -22.55 23.96
N PRO A 41 8.42 -23.37 24.93
CA PRO A 41 8.81 -24.78 25.04
C PRO A 41 8.32 -25.60 23.83
N PRO A 42 8.91 -26.78 23.58
CA PRO A 42 8.56 -27.63 22.43
C PRO A 42 7.09 -28.09 22.43
N ASP A 43 6.46 -28.22 23.60
CA ASP A 43 5.01 -28.50 23.75
C ASP A 43 4.12 -27.26 23.52
N ALA A 44 4.50 -26.41 22.56
CA ALA A 44 3.73 -25.23 22.16
C ALA A 44 2.36 -25.61 21.59
N SER A 45 1.37 -24.69 21.65
CA SER A 45 0.19 -24.83 20.80
C SER A 45 0.61 -24.79 19.32
N PRO A 46 -0.09 -25.50 18.41
CA PRO A 46 0.20 -25.41 16.98
C PRO A 46 0.18 -23.98 16.46
N SER A 47 -0.66 -23.10 17.02
CA SER A 47 -0.71 -21.67 16.70
C SER A 47 0.56 -20.92 17.15
N ALA A 48 1.05 -21.13 18.38
CA ALA A 48 2.29 -20.53 18.85
C ALA A 48 3.54 -21.06 18.12
N ARG A 49 3.55 -22.33 17.68
CA ARG A 49 4.57 -22.84 16.74
C ARG A 49 4.44 -22.16 15.38
N SER A 50 3.23 -21.93 14.88
CA SER A 50 2.99 -21.23 13.61
C SER A 50 3.51 -19.78 13.63
N LEU A 51 3.28 -19.03 14.72
CA LEU A 51 3.84 -17.69 14.91
C LEU A 51 5.38 -17.69 14.94
N ARG A 52 6.03 -18.76 15.43
CA ARG A 52 7.49 -18.94 15.33
C ARG A 52 7.94 -19.21 13.90
N LEU A 53 7.29 -20.14 13.19
CA LEU A 53 7.68 -20.54 11.82
C LEU A 53 7.46 -19.41 10.80
N LEU A 54 6.41 -18.61 10.97
CA LEU A 54 6.17 -17.36 10.24
C LEU A 54 7.08 -16.20 10.68
N GLU A 55 7.89 -16.38 11.75
CA GLU A 55 8.79 -15.38 12.31
C GLU A 55 8.08 -14.09 12.79
N TRP A 56 6.80 -14.20 13.20
CA TRP A 56 5.93 -13.08 13.61
C TRP A 56 6.59 -12.14 14.61
N GLY A 57 7.36 -12.68 15.57
CA GLY A 57 8.10 -11.88 16.55
C GLY A 57 9.04 -10.82 15.94
N LYS A 58 9.65 -11.09 14.76
CA LYS A 58 10.49 -10.11 14.05
C LYS A 58 9.65 -8.97 13.49
N VAL A 59 8.44 -9.25 12.98
CA VAL A 59 7.48 -8.23 12.54
C VAL A 59 7.01 -7.41 13.75
N CYS A 60 6.74 -8.04 14.89
CA CYS A 60 6.40 -7.33 16.13
C CYS A 60 7.51 -6.37 16.57
N ASP A 61 8.77 -6.79 16.54
CA ASP A 61 9.93 -5.94 16.87
C ASP A 61 10.13 -4.81 15.85
N SER A 62 9.91 -5.08 14.56
CA SER A 62 9.97 -4.08 13.49
C SER A 62 8.92 -2.98 13.67
N VAL A 63 7.63 -3.35 13.78
CA VAL A 63 6.53 -2.38 13.97
C VAL A 63 6.71 -1.63 15.28
N ALA A 64 7.10 -2.31 16.36
CA ALA A 64 7.36 -1.65 17.64
C ALA A 64 8.45 -0.58 17.51
N SER A 65 9.48 -0.75 16.68
CA SER A 65 10.57 0.23 16.53
C SER A 65 10.12 1.62 16.04
N PHE A 66 8.91 1.76 15.47
CA PHE A 66 8.33 3.04 15.04
C PHE A 66 7.62 3.82 16.16
N ALA A 67 7.42 3.23 17.35
CA ALA A 67 6.92 3.93 18.53
C ALA A 67 8.04 4.80 19.13
N GLY A 68 7.75 6.08 19.39
CA GLY A 68 8.76 7.04 19.84
C GLY A 68 9.17 6.82 21.30
N THR A 69 8.24 6.37 22.15
CA THR A 69 8.48 6.21 23.59
C THR A 69 8.91 4.80 23.97
N ALA A 70 9.57 4.64 25.13
CA ALA A 70 9.91 3.31 25.66
C ALA A 70 8.66 2.48 26.00
N HIS A 71 7.66 3.11 26.62
CA HIS A 71 6.39 2.45 26.94
C HIS A 71 5.55 2.12 25.70
N GLY A 72 5.51 3.02 24.70
CA GLY A 72 4.86 2.77 23.42
C GLY A 72 5.48 1.59 22.68
N ARG A 73 6.80 1.45 22.69
CA ARG A 73 7.50 0.27 22.15
C ARG A 73 7.07 -1.04 22.82
N GLU A 74 7.06 -1.09 24.16
CA GLU A 74 6.61 -2.28 24.88
C GLU A 74 5.12 -2.58 24.66
N ALA A 75 4.26 -1.55 24.71
CA ALA A 75 2.82 -1.68 24.55
C ALA A 75 2.41 -2.04 23.11
N THR A 76 3.14 -1.57 22.10
CA THR A 76 2.98 -1.98 20.69
C THR A 76 3.32 -3.45 20.55
N LYS A 77 4.50 -3.87 21.03
CA LYS A 77 4.92 -5.27 20.98
C LYS A 77 3.95 -6.18 21.73
N ALA A 78 3.43 -5.75 22.89
CA ALA A 78 2.41 -6.47 23.64
C ALA A 78 1.12 -6.69 22.81
N GLN A 79 0.54 -5.63 22.25
CA GLN A 79 -0.66 -5.71 21.41
C GLN A 79 -0.44 -6.65 20.20
N LEU A 80 0.73 -6.57 19.54
CA LEU A 80 1.02 -7.42 18.37
C LEU A 80 1.15 -8.91 18.73
N TRP A 81 1.44 -9.26 19.99
CA TRP A 81 1.43 -10.64 20.46
C TRP A 81 0.04 -11.14 20.91
N GLU A 82 -0.96 -10.27 21.03
CA GLU A 82 -2.36 -10.64 21.33
C GLU A 82 -3.13 -11.10 20.08
N VAL A 83 -2.47 -11.15 18.90
CA VAL A 83 -3.06 -11.46 17.59
C VAL A 83 -3.88 -12.76 17.52
N GLU A 84 -3.63 -13.76 18.37
CA GLU A 84 -4.46 -14.98 18.41
C GLU A 84 -5.86 -14.75 19.00
N GLU A 85 -6.01 -13.78 19.91
CA GLU A 85 -7.23 -13.52 20.69
C GLU A 85 -8.13 -12.44 20.06
N VAL A 86 -7.63 -11.72 19.05
CA VAL A 86 -8.35 -10.62 18.37
C VAL A 86 -9.49 -11.11 17.47
N SER A 87 -10.72 -10.69 17.78
CA SER A 87 -11.95 -10.92 17.01
C SER A 87 -12.07 -10.01 15.78
N TYR A 88 -12.96 -10.36 14.84
CA TYR A 88 -13.16 -9.61 13.58
C TYR A 88 -13.47 -8.11 13.78
N GLU A 89 -14.36 -7.75 14.70
CA GLU A 89 -14.69 -6.34 14.93
C GLU A 89 -13.57 -5.58 15.65
N GLN A 90 -12.74 -6.27 16.43
CA GLN A 90 -11.50 -5.69 16.95
C GLN A 90 -10.49 -5.50 15.82
N SER A 91 -10.25 -6.48 14.95
CA SER A 91 -9.40 -6.34 13.75
C SER A 91 -9.83 -5.13 12.90
N ARG A 92 -11.14 -4.95 12.68
CA ARG A 92 -11.69 -3.79 11.97
C ARG A 92 -11.44 -2.47 12.70
N ARG A 93 -11.68 -2.38 14.02
CA ARG A 93 -11.33 -1.19 14.80
C ARG A 93 -9.84 -0.85 14.70
N LEU A 94 -8.97 -1.83 14.92
CA LEU A 94 -7.52 -1.66 14.84
C LEU A 94 -7.06 -1.20 13.44
N LEU A 95 -7.74 -1.63 12.36
CA LEU A 95 -7.51 -1.09 11.01
C LEU A 95 -7.99 0.35 10.85
N TYR A 96 -9.22 0.69 11.27
CA TYR A 96 -9.75 2.06 11.19
C TYR A 96 -8.92 3.06 12.03
N GLU A 97 -8.42 2.63 13.19
CA GLU A 97 -7.45 3.38 14.00
C GLU A 97 -6.17 3.68 13.20
N THR A 98 -5.58 2.66 12.56
CA THR A 98 -4.35 2.86 11.77
C THR A 98 -4.61 3.80 10.57
N GLU A 99 -5.74 3.67 9.88
CA GLU A 99 -6.15 4.55 8.78
C GLU A 99 -6.29 6.02 9.22
N ALA A 100 -6.97 6.28 10.34
CA ALA A 100 -7.11 7.62 10.89
C ALA A 100 -5.75 8.22 11.30
N ALA A 101 -4.85 7.40 11.85
CA ALA A 101 -3.50 7.82 12.20
C ALA A 101 -2.58 8.07 10.99
N VAL A 102 -2.70 7.29 9.91
CA VAL A 102 -2.00 7.53 8.63
C VAL A 102 -2.40 8.90 8.07
N ARG A 103 -3.71 9.15 7.90
CA ARG A 103 -4.21 10.44 7.40
C ARG A 103 -3.78 11.63 8.26
N LEU A 104 -3.71 11.47 9.58
CA LEU A 104 -3.26 12.55 10.47
C LEU A 104 -1.76 12.82 10.31
N ILE A 105 -0.93 11.79 10.11
CA ILE A 105 0.50 11.96 9.82
C ILE A 105 0.68 12.72 8.50
N ASP A 106 -0.01 12.31 7.45
CA ASP A 106 0.11 12.90 6.11
C ASP A 106 -0.39 14.36 6.05
N SER A 107 -1.51 14.67 6.69
CA SER A 107 -2.13 16.00 6.65
C SER A 107 -1.52 17.03 7.61
N ALA A 108 -0.98 16.58 8.75
CA ALA A 108 -0.54 17.48 9.83
C ALA A 108 0.98 17.50 10.06
N GLY A 109 1.76 16.73 9.29
CA GLY A 109 3.23 16.68 9.42
C GLY A 109 3.74 15.73 10.52
N GLY A 110 2.86 14.87 11.06
CA GLY A 110 3.27 13.74 11.89
C GLY A 110 2.85 13.78 13.37
N MET A 111 2.98 12.61 14.01
CA MET A 111 2.94 12.44 15.46
C MET A 111 4.31 11.91 15.93
N ASP A 112 5.23 12.81 16.30
CA ASP A 112 6.51 12.39 16.85
C ASP A 112 6.52 12.43 18.39
N PHE A 113 6.77 11.27 19.00
CA PHE A 113 6.85 11.08 20.44
C PHE A 113 8.31 10.91 20.92
N SER A 114 9.30 11.03 20.02
CA SER A 114 10.72 10.70 20.29
C SER A 114 11.35 11.47 21.45
N GLY A 115 10.87 12.69 21.71
CA GLY A 115 11.32 13.56 22.80
C GLY A 115 10.76 13.26 24.20
N LEU A 116 9.94 12.20 24.37
CA LEU A 116 9.27 11.91 25.65
C LEU A 116 9.92 10.79 26.46
N ASP A 117 10.58 11.17 27.57
CA ASP A 117 11.00 10.20 28.58
C ASP A 117 9.84 9.75 29.48
N THR A 118 9.02 8.85 28.92
CA THR A 118 7.96 8.16 29.66
C THR A 118 8.45 7.30 30.83
N LEU A 119 9.74 6.93 30.90
CA LEU A 119 10.31 6.18 32.02
C LEU A 119 10.54 7.10 33.23
N MET A 120 11.01 8.33 32.99
CA MET A 120 11.12 9.37 34.02
C MET A 120 9.75 9.82 34.52
N VAL A 121 8.72 9.89 33.64
CA VAL A 121 7.33 10.13 34.10
C VAL A 121 6.81 8.98 34.96
N GLU A 122 7.02 7.71 34.59
CA GLU A 122 6.61 6.59 35.45
C GLU A 122 7.39 6.58 36.78
N SER A 123 8.67 6.97 36.76
CA SER A 123 9.49 7.17 37.97
C SER A 123 8.92 8.26 38.87
N ALA A 124 8.51 9.41 38.30
CA ALA A 124 7.85 10.50 39.01
C ALA A 124 6.55 10.02 39.69
N ILE A 125 5.63 9.44 38.90
CA ILE A 125 4.33 8.93 39.41
C ILE A 125 4.57 7.92 40.55
N ARG A 126 5.47 6.95 40.35
CA ARG A 126 5.77 5.90 41.35
C ARG A 126 6.47 6.45 42.59
N GLY A 127 7.38 7.41 42.44
CA GLY A 127 8.11 8.05 43.53
C GLY A 127 7.17 8.86 44.42
N VAL A 128 6.39 9.75 43.83
CA VAL A 128 5.41 10.59 44.53
C VAL A 128 4.29 9.75 45.17
N SER A 129 3.78 8.72 44.47
CA SER A 129 2.84 7.74 45.05
C SER A 129 3.41 6.98 46.25
N GLY A 130 4.74 6.84 46.33
CA GLY A 130 5.44 6.18 47.43
C GLY A 130 5.81 7.10 48.60
N GLY A 131 5.42 8.38 48.55
CA GLY A 131 5.83 9.39 49.54
C GLY A 131 7.29 9.88 49.37
N GLY A 132 7.89 9.66 48.20
CA GLY A 132 9.20 10.19 47.84
C GLY A 132 9.13 11.59 47.21
N VAL A 133 10.16 12.40 47.45
CA VAL A 133 10.31 13.73 46.82
C VAL A 133 10.70 13.57 45.34
N VAL A 134 10.06 14.34 44.46
CA VAL A 134 10.33 14.34 43.02
C VAL A 134 11.72 14.91 42.70
N LYS A 135 12.44 14.32 41.75
CA LYS A 135 13.69 14.92 41.21
C LYS A 135 13.39 15.97 40.14
N GLY A 136 14.30 16.91 39.91
CA GLY A 136 14.09 17.95 38.90
C GLY A 136 13.91 17.41 37.48
N GLN A 137 14.71 16.42 37.08
CA GLN A 137 14.55 15.66 35.82
C GLN A 137 13.20 14.92 35.71
N GLU A 138 12.70 14.35 36.82
CA GLU A 138 11.40 13.68 36.86
C GLU A 138 10.25 14.69 36.70
N ALA A 139 10.34 15.87 37.35
CA ALA A 139 9.36 16.95 37.23
C ALA A 139 9.38 17.62 35.84
N MET A 140 10.55 17.84 35.24
CA MET A 140 10.64 18.35 33.86
C MET A 140 10.10 17.34 32.83
N SER A 141 10.26 16.04 33.07
CA SER A 141 9.63 15.01 32.23
C SER A 141 8.09 15.05 32.28
N VAL A 142 7.51 15.37 33.45
CA VAL A 142 6.07 15.63 33.58
C VAL A 142 5.66 16.88 32.79
N VAL A 143 6.45 17.97 32.85
CA VAL A 143 6.21 19.17 32.03
C VAL A 143 6.24 18.86 30.54
N SER A 144 7.24 18.11 30.06
CA SER A 144 7.36 17.70 28.66
C SER A 144 6.15 16.89 28.18
N LEU A 145 5.64 15.97 29.00
CA LEU A 145 4.39 15.24 28.71
C LEU A 145 3.19 16.19 28.61
N MET A 146 3.01 17.10 29.56
CA MET A 146 1.87 18.03 29.56
C MET A 146 1.88 18.99 28.36
N LEU A 147 3.04 19.55 28.03
CA LEU A 147 3.22 20.42 26.87
C LEU A 147 3.08 19.66 25.54
N PHE A 148 3.52 18.41 25.48
CA PHE A 148 3.33 17.56 24.32
C PHE A 148 1.85 17.24 24.06
N VAL A 149 1.07 16.92 25.09
CA VAL A 149 -0.38 16.70 24.93
C VAL A 149 -1.07 18.00 24.51
N GLU A 150 -0.64 19.17 24.99
CA GLU A 150 -1.17 20.46 24.49
C GLU A 150 -0.86 20.66 23.00
N SER A 151 0.36 20.33 22.56
CA SER A 151 0.76 20.37 21.16
C SER A 151 -0.09 19.42 20.29
N LEU A 152 -0.25 18.15 20.71
CA LEU A 152 -1.11 17.18 20.02
C LEU A 152 -2.55 17.65 19.91
N GLN A 153 -3.12 18.24 20.98
CA GLN A 153 -4.47 18.79 20.91
C GLN A 153 -4.60 19.85 19.80
N VAL A 154 -3.61 20.71 19.62
CA VAL A 154 -3.61 21.71 18.53
C VAL A 154 -3.50 21.03 17.16
N THR A 155 -2.57 20.08 17.01
CA THR A 155 -2.36 19.33 15.75
C THR A 155 -3.61 18.57 15.33
N ILE A 156 -4.26 17.85 16.24
CA ILE A 156 -5.51 17.12 15.98
C ILE A 156 -6.64 18.10 15.61
N LYS A 157 -6.82 19.18 16.39
CA LYS A 157 -7.84 20.22 16.12
C LYS A 157 -7.58 20.99 14.81
N ALA A 158 -6.35 20.97 14.28
CA ALA A 158 -6.00 21.48 12.96
C ALA A 158 -6.31 20.47 11.85
N ALA A 159 -5.96 19.20 12.02
CA ALA A 159 -6.24 18.12 11.05
C ALA A 159 -7.75 17.93 10.82
N MET A 160 -8.56 17.93 11.89
CA MET A 160 -10.02 17.83 11.80
C MET A 160 -10.62 18.91 10.89
N LYS A 161 -10.15 20.17 11.00
CA LYS A 161 -10.64 21.30 10.18
C LYS A 161 -10.36 21.18 8.68
N GLN A 162 -9.47 20.28 8.26
CA GLN A 162 -9.15 20.05 6.85
C GLN A 162 -10.03 18.97 6.20
N HIS A 163 -10.69 18.13 7.00
CA HIS A 163 -11.39 16.92 6.51
C HIS A 163 -12.73 16.70 7.23
N GLU A 164 -13.79 17.39 6.78
CA GLU A 164 -15.16 17.23 7.32
C GLU A 164 -15.59 15.75 7.35
N ASP A 165 -15.41 15.00 6.26
CA ASP A 165 -15.79 13.58 6.18
C ASP A 165 -14.95 12.62 7.07
N SER A 166 -13.78 13.03 7.58
CA SER A 166 -12.92 12.16 8.41
C SER A 166 -13.15 12.30 9.93
N HIS A 167 -14.10 13.15 10.36
CA HIS A 167 -14.33 13.44 11.78
C HIS A 167 -14.64 12.17 12.61
N GLU A 168 -15.57 11.32 12.16
CA GLU A 168 -15.99 10.12 12.91
C GLU A 168 -14.84 9.11 13.12
N GLN A 169 -13.94 9.01 12.14
CA GLN A 169 -12.77 8.11 12.17
C GLN A 169 -11.67 8.64 13.10
N LEU A 170 -11.41 9.95 13.09
CA LEU A 170 -10.39 10.59 13.94
C LEU A 170 -10.83 10.71 15.41
N MET A 171 -12.12 10.99 15.67
CA MET A 171 -12.62 11.20 17.04
C MET A 171 -12.41 9.99 17.94
N THR A 172 -12.70 8.77 17.47
CA THR A 172 -12.60 7.53 18.28
C THR A 172 -11.18 7.28 18.84
N LEU A 173 -10.13 7.80 18.19
CA LEU A 173 -8.75 7.75 18.67
C LEU A 173 -8.37 8.91 19.58
N THR A 174 -8.96 10.07 19.35
CA THR A 174 -8.43 11.34 19.84
C THR A 174 -9.25 11.97 20.95
N GLU A 175 -10.49 11.52 21.19
CA GLU A 175 -11.37 11.92 22.30
C GLU A 175 -10.60 12.05 23.64
N THR A 176 -9.92 10.99 24.07
CA THR A 176 -9.11 10.95 25.31
C THR A 176 -7.98 12.00 25.36
N ILE A 177 -7.45 12.44 24.21
CA ILE A 177 -6.42 13.47 24.11
C ILE A 177 -7.05 14.86 23.99
N LEU A 178 -8.18 14.99 23.30
CA LEU A 178 -8.90 16.25 23.07
C LEU A 178 -9.57 16.78 24.34
N ASP A 179 -10.08 15.88 25.19
CA ASP A 179 -10.73 16.15 26.48
C ASP A 179 -9.71 16.25 27.65
N ALA A 180 -8.43 15.97 27.40
CA ALA A 180 -7.39 15.99 28.42
C ALA A 180 -7.21 17.38 29.05
N VAL A 181 -7.29 17.46 30.38
CA VAL A 181 -7.23 18.73 31.14
C VAL A 181 -5.79 19.01 31.57
N ILE A 182 -5.20 20.06 30.99
CA ILE A 182 -3.77 20.38 31.18
C ILE A 182 -3.61 21.49 32.23
N ASN A 183 -3.17 21.14 33.43
CA ASN A 183 -2.97 22.13 34.51
C ASN A 183 -1.74 23.02 34.27
N LYS A 184 -1.97 24.16 33.63
CA LYS A 184 -0.94 25.18 33.34
C LYS A 184 -0.32 25.82 34.59
N SER A 185 -1.01 25.76 35.74
CA SER A 185 -0.46 26.23 37.02
C SER A 185 0.62 25.28 37.55
N LEU A 186 0.45 23.97 37.36
CA LEU A 186 1.49 22.98 37.67
C LEU A 186 2.69 23.14 36.73
N VAL A 187 2.45 23.21 35.41
CA VAL A 187 3.49 23.41 34.40
C VAL A 187 4.36 24.62 34.73
N LYS A 188 3.73 25.78 34.95
CA LYS A 188 4.46 27.00 35.34
C LYS A 188 5.14 26.84 36.70
N SER A 189 4.50 26.22 37.70
CA SER A 189 5.10 26.01 39.02
C SER A 189 6.42 25.24 38.96
N ILE A 190 6.53 24.27 38.05
CA ILE A 190 7.77 23.50 37.84
C ILE A 190 8.79 24.38 37.09
N GLN A 191 8.39 25.04 36.01
CA GLN A 191 9.27 25.91 35.20
C GLN A 191 9.79 27.16 35.95
N ASP A 192 9.07 27.68 36.95
CA ASP A 192 9.54 28.77 37.81
C ASP A 192 10.64 28.31 38.82
N VAL A 193 10.76 26.99 39.05
CA VAL A 193 11.61 26.37 40.10
C VAL A 193 12.76 25.51 39.54
N ILE A 194 12.64 24.97 38.34
CA ILE A 194 13.61 24.02 37.75
C ILE A 194 14.04 24.51 36.36
N ASP A 195 15.34 24.41 36.05
CA ASP A 195 15.93 24.68 34.73
C ASP A 195 15.76 23.51 33.75
N ASP A 196 16.00 23.75 32.46
CA ASP A 196 15.83 22.75 31.40
C ASP A 196 16.81 21.56 31.50
N ASP A 197 17.90 21.71 32.26
CA ASP A 197 18.82 20.62 32.64
C ASP A 197 18.37 19.81 33.86
N GLY A 198 17.19 20.13 34.42
CA GLY A 198 16.63 19.49 35.62
C GLY A 198 17.29 19.91 36.93
N SER A 199 18.15 20.95 36.94
CA SER A 199 18.68 21.55 38.17
C SER A 199 17.68 22.53 38.80
N VAL A 200 17.79 22.77 40.11
CA VAL A 200 16.92 23.73 40.81
C VAL A 200 17.42 25.16 40.55
N LYS A 201 16.54 26.07 40.15
CA LYS A 201 16.84 27.48 39.87
C LYS A 201 17.26 28.24 41.13
N ASP A 202 18.19 29.18 40.99
CA ASP A 202 18.51 30.15 42.06
C ASP A 202 17.25 30.92 42.52
N THR A 203 16.30 31.17 41.62
CA THR A 203 15.04 31.86 41.90
C THR A 203 14.00 31.00 42.63
N ALA A 204 14.22 29.70 42.81
CA ALA A 204 13.26 28.79 43.45
C ALA A 204 12.90 29.18 44.90
N SER A 205 13.84 29.79 45.64
CA SER A 205 13.52 30.50 46.89
C SER A 205 14.53 31.61 47.21
N PRO A 206 14.13 32.68 47.93
CA PRO A 206 15.05 33.71 48.41
C PRO A 206 16.13 33.18 49.36
N GLU A 207 15.90 32.03 49.99
CA GLU A 207 16.83 31.39 50.92
C GLU A 207 17.88 30.59 50.15
N LEU A 208 17.47 29.77 49.17
CA LEU A 208 18.38 29.04 48.29
C LEU A 208 19.36 29.98 47.59
N ARG A 209 18.86 31.09 47.04
CA ARG A 209 19.69 32.13 46.43
C ARG A 209 20.77 32.63 47.39
N ARG A 210 20.40 33.00 48.63
CA ARG A 210 21.34 33.50 49.64
C ARG A 210 22.39 32.44 50.01
N TYR A 211 22.00 31.17 50.11
CA TYR A 211 22.95 30.09 50.42
C TYR A 211 23.90 29.80 49.26
N ARG A 212 23.44 29.82 48.00
CA ARG A 212 24.31 29.70 46.81
C ARG A 212 25.26 30.90 46.65
N GLU A 213 24.77 32.12 46.87
CA GLU A 213 25.61 33.33 46.93
C GLU A 213 26.68 33.22 48.04
N GLN A 214 26.35 32.68 49.21
CA GLN A 214 27.31 32.40 50.29
C GLN A 214 28.34 31.32 49.89
N VAL A 215 27.92 30.22 49.26
CA VAL A 215 28.83 29.18 48.76
C VAL A 215 29.82 29.76 47.74
N GLN A 216 29.37 30.54 46.74
CA GLN A 216 30.26 31.19 45.78
C GLN A 216 31.29 32.12 46.45
N VAL A 217 30.88 32.90 47.46
CA VAL A 217 31.80 33.77 48.21
C VAL A 217 32.82 32.98 49.04
N LEU A 218 32.40 31.87 49.66
CA LEU A 218 33.29 30.98 50.41
C LEU A 218 34.27 30.25 49.50
N GLU A 219 33.82 29.74 48.35
CA GLU A 219 34.68 29.08 47.35
C GLU A 219 35.66 30.08 46.73
N SER A 220 35.23 31.29 46.38
CA SER A 220 36.11 32.35 45.88
C SER A 220 37.20 32.71 46.89
N ARG A 221 36.86 32.77 48.19
CA ARG A 221 37.85 32.96 49.28
C ARG A 221 38.75 31.74 49.43
N LEU A 222 38.22 30.53 49.31
CA LEU A 222 39.00 29.29 49.41
C LEU A 222 40.05 29.25 48.29
N TYR A 223 39.69 29.49 47.03
CA TYR A 223 40.66 29.59 45.93
C TYR A 223 41.73 30.67 46.17
N GLN A 224 41.32 31.88 46.59
CA GLN A 224 42.25 32.99 46.93
C GLN A 224 43.17 32.70 48.13
N LEU A 225 42.86 31.70 48.96
CA LEU A 225 43.67 31.23 50.08
C LEU A 225 44.47 29.97 49.76
N MET A 226 43.97 29.10 48.87
CA MET A 226 44.69 27.92 48.37
C MET A 226 45.93 28.33 47.57
N ASP A 227 45.85 29.47 46.87
CA ASP A 227 46.94 30.19 46.20
C ASP A 227 47.97 30.82 47.18
N ARG A 228 47.70 30.78 48.50
CA ARG A 228 48.59 31.35 49.54
C ARG A 228 49.14 30.29 50.50
N LEU A 229 48.29 29.43 51.06
CA LEU A 229 48.64 28.42 52.05
C LEU A 229 47.72 27.19 51.92
N MET A 230 48.30 26.02 51.67
CA MET A 230 47.56 24.76 51.83
C MET A 230 47.29 24.45 53.30
N ARG A 231 46.08 23.95 53.59
CA ARG A 231 45.54 23.46 54.89
C ARG A 231 45.06 24.55 55.87
N ASN A 232 43.77 24.90 55.75
CA ASN A 232 42.99 25.57 56.81
C ASN A 232 41.60 24.90 56.89
N SER A 233 41.38 24.03 57.88
CA SER A 233 40.19 23.17 57.98
C SER A 233 38.90 23.89 58.40
N GLU A 234 38.99 25.07 59.04
CA GLU A 234 37.81 25.85 59.44
C GLU A 234 36.97 26.29 58.23
N ASN A 235 37.63 26.70 57.14
CA ASN A 235 36.95 27.09 55.90
C ASN A 235 36.26 25.90 55.22
N GLU A 236 36.83 24.70 55.30
CA GLU A 236 36.23 23.48 54.76
C GLU A 236 34.96 23.11 55.54
N ALA A 237 34.96 23.28 56.87
CA ALA A 237 33.78 23.08 57.71
C ALA A 237 32.65 24.07 57.37
N SER A 238 32.94 25.38 57.29
CA SER A 238 31.92 26.39 56.93
C SER A 238 31.40 26.24 55.49
N LEU A 239 32.25 25.82 54.54
CA LEU A 239 31.81 25.51 53.17
C LEU A 239 30.91 24.27 53.13
N SER A 240 31.21 23.25 53.94
CA SER A 240 30.37 22.04 54.10
C SER A 240 28.99 22.39 54.69
N GLU A 241 28.95 23.23 55.73
CA GLU A 241 27.71 23.72 56.34
C GLU A 241 26.86 24.53 55.34
N ALA A 242 27.47 25.47 54.61
CA ALA A 242 26.78 26.24 53.58
C ALA A 242 26.20 25.35 52.46
N ARG A 243 26.95 24.34 52.00
CA ARG A 243 26.47 23.35 51.03
C ARG A 243 25.33 22.47 51.57
N ALA A 244 25.34 22.14 52.87
CA ALA A 244 24.24 21.43 53.50
C ALA A 244 22.95 22.28 53.58
N LEU A 245 23.08 23.59 53.81
CA LEU A 245 21.95 24.54 53.76
C LEU A 245 21.39 24.70 52.34
N VAL A 246 22.24 24.75 51.31
CA VAL A 246 21.81 24.69 49.89
C VAL A 246 21.01 23.42 49.62
N ALA A 247 21.56 22.24 49.92
CA ALA A 247 20.90 20.95 49.66
C ALA A 247 19.55 20.82 50.39
N LYS A 248 19.44 21.37 51.61
CA LYS A 248 18.16 21.44 52.32
C LYS A 248 17.16 22.37 51.62
N ALA A 249 17.57 23.58 51.23
CA ALA A 249 16.70 24.54 50.59
C ALA A 249 16.21 24.08 49.19
N GLU A 250 17.02 23.28 48.48
CA GLU A 250 16.62 22.58 47.25
C GLU A 250 15.58 21.49 47.53
N LEU A 251 15.78 20.67 48.57
CA LEU A 251 14.82 19.64 48.99
C LEU A 251 13.48 20.27 49.44
N ASP A 252 13.52 21.38 50.19
CA ASP A 252 12.34 22.14 50.62
C ASP A 252 11.61 22.82 49.44
N ALA A 253 12.28 23.03 48.29
CA ALA A 253 11.65 23.50 47.05
C ALA A 253 11.03 22.33 46.26
N LEU A 254 11.75 21.23 46.10
CA LEU A 254 11.26 20.01 45.43
C LEU A 254 10.09 19.35 46.20
N SER A 255 10.06 19.45 47.52
CA SER A 255 8.93 19.00 48.35
C SER A 255 7.64 19.76 48.01
N LYS A 256 7.71 21.10 47.88
CA LYS A 256 6.56 21.94 47.48
C LYS A 256 6.09 21.69 46.04
N LEU A 257 6.94 21.14 45.18
CA LEU A 257 6.53 20.63 43.86
C LEU A 257 5.91 19.24 43.96
N THR A 258 6.45 18.37 44.83
CA THR A 258 5.93 17.03 45.11
C THR A 258 4.47 17.10 45.56
N ASP A 259 4.13 18.01 46.48
CA ASP A 259 2.74 18.26 46.92
C ASP A 259 1.82 18.63 45.74
N LYS A 260 2.28 19.48 44.82
CA LYS A 260 1.51 19.91 43.64
C LYS A 260 1.33 18.79 42.61
N ILE A 261 2.36 17.95 42.42
CA ILE A 261 2.29 16.78 41.53
C ILE A 261 1.38 15.70 42.12
N LEU A 262 1.39 15.50 43.45
CA LEU A 262 0.53 14.54 44.15
C LEU A 262 -0.96 14.85 43.93
N LEU A 263 -1.35 16.13 43.88
CA LEU A 263 -2.73 16.58 43.61
C LEU A 263 -3.18 16.32 42.15
N GLU A 264 -2.25 16.17 41.22
CA GLU A 264 -2.51 15.94 39.78
C GLU A 264 -2.17 14.50 39.33
N LEU A 265 -1.86 13.60 40.27
CA LEU A 265 -1.21 12.33 39.97
C LEU A 265 -2.06 11.40 39.06
N ASP A 266 -3.37 11.32 39.32
CA ASP A 266 -4.32 10.57 38.46
C ASP A 266 -4.45 11.18 37.05
N ASN A 267 -4.36 12.51 36.95
CA ASN A 267 -4.37 13.22 35.66
C ASN A 267 -3.09 12.91 34.88
N ILE A 268 -1.91 13.07 35.50
CA ILE A 268 -0.61 12.76 34.90
C ILE A 268 -0.53 11.29 34.46
N GLN A 269 -1.06 10.35 35.26
CA GLN A 269 -1.15 8.94 34.87
C GLN A 269 -2.07 8.73 33.66
N SER A 270 -3.19 9.45 33.58
CA SER A 270 -4.13 9.39 32.46
C SER A 270 -3.52 9.98 31.17
N LEU A 271 -2.82 11.12 31.28
CA LEU A 271 -2.05 11.73 30.17
C LEU A 271 -0.98 10.76 29.64
N LEU A 272 -0.23 10.11 30.54
CA LEU A 272 0.78 9.13 30.19
C LEU A 272 0.14 7.92 29.48
N GLN A 273 -0.96 7.39 29.99
CA GLN A 273 -1.66 6.27 29.37
C GLN A 273 -2.21 6.63 27.99
N ALA A 274 -2.90 7.77 27.83
CA ALA A 274 -3.42 8.21 26.54
C ALA A 274 -2.31 8.44 25.51
N THR A 275 -1.17 8.98 25.93
CA THR A 275 0.02 9.16 25.09
C THR A 275 0.60 7.83 24.63
N VAL A 276 0.73 6.84 25.53
CA VAL A 276 1.21 5.49 25.19
C VAL A 276 0.23 4.76 24.27
N GLU A 277 -1.08 4.92 24.47
CA GLU A 277 -2.09 4.34 23.57
C GLU A 277 -1.99 4.93 22.15
N LEU A 278 -1.82 6.25 22.02
CA LEU A 278 -1.68 6.89 20.71
C LEU A 278 -0.33 6.55 20.03
N ASP A 279 0.77 6.44 20.78
CA ASP A 279 2.09 6.05 20.25
C ASP A 279 2.07 4.64 19.64
N LYS A 280 1.27 3.70 20.17
CA LYS A 280 1.04 2.39 19.51
C LYS A 280 0.42 2.53 18.12
N VAL A 281 -0.64 3.32 18.02
CA VAL A 281 -1.39 3.49 16.76
C VAL A 281 -0.54 4.25 15.76
N ALA A 282 0.19 5.27 16.22
CA ALA A 282 1.19 5.97 15.43
C ALA A 282 2.32 5.04 14.94
N ALA A 283 2.76 4.07 15.75
CA ALA A 283 3.75 3.07 15.31
C ALA A 283 3.22 2.18 14.18
N ARG A 284 1.98 1.68 14.28
CA ARG A 284 1.32 0.93 13.19
C ARG A 284 1.19 1.79 11.91
N ALA A 285 0.81 3.06 12.06
CA ALA A 285 0.65 3.98 10.93
C ALA A 285 2.00 4.34 10.27
N LYS A 286 3.01 4.72 11.04
CA LYS A 286 4.37 5.02 10.55
C LYS A 286 5.00 3.81 9.86
N TYR A 287 4.85 2.61 10.43
CA TYR A 287 5.28 1.36 9.77
C TYR A 287 4.57 1.18 8.43
N SER A 288 3.25 1.40 8.39
CA SER A 288 2.47 1.25 7.16
C SER A 288 2.88 2.25 6.07
N ILE A 289 3.20 3.49 6.44
CA ILE A 289 3.72 4.53 5.53
C ILE A 289 5.14 4.20 5.05
N ALA A 290 6.05 3.79 5.94
CA ALA A 290 7.46 3.54 5.61
C ALA A 290 7.70 2.37 4.64
N TYR A 291 6.72 1.50 4.47
CA TYR A 291 6.78 0.32 3.60
C TYR A 291 5.72 0.32 2.48
N ASP A 292 5.16 1.49 2.13
CA ASP A 292 4.14 1.67 1.08
C ASP A 292 2.96 0.67 1.21
N GLY A 293 2.49 0.47 2.44
CA GLY A 293 1.41 -0.45 2.75
C GLY A 293 0.05 0.03 2.24
N THR A 294 -0.82 -0.92 1.92
CA THR A 294 -2.21 -0.65 1.52
C THR A 294 -3.20 -1.10 2.60
N TYR A 295 -4.22 -0.28 2.84
CA TYR A 295 -5.36 -0.62 3.70
C TYR A 295 -6.09 -1.87 3.17
N PRO A 296 -6.17 -2.98 3.94
CA PRO A 296 -6.78 -4.21 3.47
C PRO A 296 -8.31 -4.17 3.57
N ASN A 297 -9.00 -4.55 2.49
CA ASN A 297 -10.40 -4.93 2.51
C ASN A 297 -10.55 -6.30 3.20
N LEU A 298 -10.49 -6.26 4.53
CA LEU A 298 -10.62 -7.38 5.46
C LEU A 298 -12.10 -7.76 5.61
N TYR A 299 -12.48 -8.96 5.18
CA TYR A 299 -13.87 -9.43 5.24
C TYR A 299 -14.03 -10.74 6.03
N LEU A 300 -15.12 -10.89 6.79
CA LEU A 300 -15.41 -12.15 7.47
C LEU A 300 -15.92 -13.20 6.47
N PRO A 301 -15.39 -14.45 6.45
CA PRO A 301 -15.95 -15.54 5.67
C PRO A 301 -17.41 -15.83 6.05
N ASN A 302 -18.32 -15.54 5.11
CA ASN A 302 -19.76 -15.82 5.24
C ASN A 302 -20.06 -17.25 4.81
N PHE A 303 -20.78 -17.98 5.65
CA PHE A 303 -21.24 -19.34 5.35
C PHE A 303 -22.52 -19.30 4.52
N ILE A 304 -22.42 -19.59 3.22
CA ILE A 304 -23.56 -20.02 2.41
C ILE A 304 -23.47 -21.55 2.31
N ASN A 305 -24.25 -22.25 3.11
CA ASN A 305 -24.46 -23.69 2.92
C ASN A 305 -25.06 -23.92 1.53
N GLY A 306 -24.47 -24.84 0.75
CA GLY A 306 -24.64 -24.92 -0.70
C GLY A 306 -26.10 -24.96 -1.18
N THR A 307 -26.59 -23.83 -1.68
CA THR A 307 -27.77 -23.72 -2.55
C THR A 307 -27.57 -22.54 -3.49
N VAL A 308 -27.88 -22.72 -4.78
CA VAL A 308 -27.88 -21.62 -5.76
C VAL A 308 -29.07 -20.70 -5.43
N SER A 309 -28.80 -19.44 -5.09
CA SER A 309 -29.83 -18.45 -4.79
C SER A 309 -29.80 -17.28 -5.78
N THR A 310 -30.62 -17.38 -6.83
CA THR A 310 -30.89 -16.29 -7.76
C THR A 310 -32.03 -15.41 -7.24
N ALA A 311 -31.69 -14.40 -6.43
CA ALA A 311 -32.60 -13.35 -5.96
C ALA A 311 -31.80 -12.03 -5.84
N SER A 312 -31.99 -10.97 -6.64
CA SER A 312 -33.19 -10.16 -7.00
C SER A 312 -33.43 -8.97 -6.05
N GLY A 313 -33.15 -7.76 -6.55
CA GLY A 313 -33.81 -6.52 -6.12
C GLY A 313 -33.38 -5.89 -4.79
N GLY A 314 -32.43 -4.94 -4.85
CA GLY A 314 -32.15 -4.00 -3.75
C GLY A 314 -31.40 -2.78 -4.28
N SER A 315 -32.01 -1.60 -4.22
CA SER A 315 -31.50 -0.39 -4.89
C SER A 315 -30.87 0.61 -3.91
N ILE A 316 -29.55 0.78 -3.99
CA ILE A 316 -28.81 1.97 -3.54
C ILE A 316 -27.82 2.34 -4.65
N SER A 317 -27.68 3.62 -4.95
CA SER A 317 -27.00 4.12 -6.17
C SER A 317 -25.85 5.08 -5.86
N THR A 318 -24.72 4.91 -6.58
CA THR A 318 -23.63 5.89 -6.83
C THR A 318 -22.85 6.38 -5.59
N THR A 319 -21.54 6.63 -5.60
CA THR A 319 -20.44 6.64 -6.62
C THR A 319 -19.17 6.04 -5.99
N SER A 320 -18.11 5.59 -6.69
CA SER A 320 -17.85 5.39 -8.13
C SER A 320 -16.74 4.33 -8.26
N SER A 321 -16.96 3.26 -9.02
CA SER A 321 -16.07 2.08 -9.05
C SER A 321 -15.04 2.12 -10.19
N VAL A 322 -13.76 1.90 -9.87
CA VAL A 322 -12.78 1.40 -10.85
C VAL A 322 -13.10 -0.07 -11.13
N HIS A 323 -13.18 -0.46 -12.41
CA HIS A 323 -13.61 -1.79 -12.81
C HIS A 323 -12.49 -2.84 -12.67
N LEU A 324 -12.48 -3.58 -11.56
CA LEU A 324 -11.95 -4.95 -11.58
C LEU A 324 -12.91 -5.87 -12.35
N SER A 325 -12.35 -6.86 -13.06
CA SER A 325 -13.13 -7.86 -13.80
C SER A 325 -13.86 -8.80 -12.84
N LYS A 326 -15.11 -9.18 -13.20
CA LYS A 326 -16.01 -9.94 -12.32
C LYS A 326 -15.68 -11.44 -12.24
N LYS A 327 -14.54 -11.78 -11.63
CA LYS A 327 -14.40 -13.01 -10.84
C LYS A 327 -14.50 -12.63 -9.35
N PRO A 328 -15.25 -13.37 -8.52
CA PRO A 328 -15.13 -13.22 -7.07
C PRO A 328 -13.81 -13.86 -6.62
N TRP A 329 -12.98 -13.08 -5.93
CA TRP A 329 -11.73 -13.56 -5.36
C TRP A 329 -11.91 -13.91 -3.88
N LYS A 330 -11.38 -15.07 -3.43
CA LYS A 330 -11.19 -15.40 -2.01
C LYS A 330 -10.05 -14.55 -1.43
N LEU A 331 -8.90 -14.57 -2.10
CA LEU A 331 -7.76 -13.71 -1.81
C LEU A 331 -7.39 -12.95 -3.09
N TYR A 332 -7.30 -11.63 -3.00
CA TYR A 332 -6.78 -10.77 -4.06
C TYR A 332 -5.74 -9.85 -3.43
N MET A 333 -4.47 -10.16 -3.64
CA MET A 333 -3.33 -9.47 -3.05
C MET A 333 -2.24 -9.32 -4.14
N PRO A 334 -2.46 -8.43 -5.12
CA PRO A 334 -1.46 -8.07 -6.13
C PRO A 334 -0.22 -7.42 -5.51
N ASN A 335 0.92 -7.53 -6.19
CA ASN A 335 2.16 -6.82 -5.87
C ASN A 335 2.56 -6.87 -4.38
N ALA A 336 2.48 -8.04 -3.74
CA ALA A 336 2.69 -8.22 -2.31
C ALA A 336 4.15 -8.53 -1.92
N TYR A 337 4.71 -7.78 -0.98
CA TYR A 337 6.06 -7.98 -0.47
C TYR A 337 6.09 -8.84 0.80
N HIS A 338 7.11 -9.69 0.94
CA HIS A 338 7.38 -10.39 2.19
C HIS A 338 7.95 -9.40 3.23
N PRO A 339 7.27 -9.12 4.36
CA PRO A 339 7.61 -7.97 5.21
C PRO A 339 9.05 -7.94 5.72
N LEU A 340 9.58 -9.09 6.15
CA LEU A 340 10.93 -9.19 6.67
C LEU A 340 12.02 -9.03 5.60
N LEU A 341 11.71 -9.30 4.32
CA LEU A 341 12.66 -9.09 3.22
C LEU A 341 12.70 -7.62 2.80
N LEU A 342 11.54 -6.96 2.75
CA LEU A 342 11.44 -5.52 2.49
C LEU A 342 12.11 -4.70 3.60
N GLN A 343 11.86 -5.04 4.87
CA GLN A 343 12.59 -4.50 6.03
C GLN A 343 14.10 -4.70 5.91
N GLN A 344 14.56 -5.95 5.73
CA GLN A 344 16.00 -6.25 5.70
C GLN A 344 16.71 -5.52 4.54
N HIS A 345 16.03 -5.36 3.40
CA HIS A 345 16.52 -4.55 2.30
C HIS A 345 16.61 -3.07 2.68
N GLN A 346 15.53 -2.46 3.17
CA GLN A 346 15.53 -1.05 3.57
C GLN A 346 16.60 -0.77 4.64
N GLU A 347 16.69 -1.56 5.71
CA GLU A 347 17.71 -1.40 6.76
C GLU A 347 19.15 -1.44 6.23
N ASN A 348 19.42 -2.31 5.25
CA ASN A 348 20.75 -2.41 4.62
C ASN A 348 21.04 -1.23 3.70
N LEU A 349 20.04 -0.76 2.94
CA LEU A 349 20.12 0.41 2.08
C LEU A 349 20.34 1.69 2.90
N ASP A 350 19.60 1.84 4.00
CA ASP A 350 19.70 2.97 4.92
C ASP A 350 21.05 3.00 5.64
N ARG A 351 21.58 1.84 6.03
CA ARG A 351 22.93 1.72 6.60
C ARG A 351 23.98 2.15 5.59
N ALA A 352 23.93 1.63 4.36
CA ALA A 352 24.88 2.01 3.30
C ALA A 352 24.79 3.51 2.93
N LYS A 353 23.59 4.11 2.95
CA LYS A 353 23.39 5.55 2.75
C LYS A 353 23.97 6.38 3.90
N LYS A 354 23.85 5.92 5.16
CA LYS A 354 24.47 6.54 6.34
C LYS A 354 26.00 6.42 6.31
N ASP A 355 26.54 5.29 5.86
CA ASP A 355 27.98 5.08 5.66
C ASP A 355 28.55 6.08 4.63
N VAL A 356 27.90 6.20 3.45
CA VAL A 356 28.24 7.19 2.40
C VAL A 356 28.18 8.63 2.94
N ALA A 357 27.15 8.97 3.72
CA ALA A 357 27.00 10.30 4.31
C ALA A 357 28.10 10.61 5.33
N SER A 358 28.46 9.63 6.17
CA SER A 358 29.52 9.72 7.17
C SER A 358 30.89 9.92 6.51
N ALA A 359 31.25 9.08 5.52
CA ALA A 359 32.48 9.22 4.75
C ALA A 359 32.56 10.58 4.00
N THR A 360 31.45 11.03 3.42
CA THR A 360 31.35 12.35 2.77
C THR A 360 31.58 13.49 3.77
N ALA A 361 31.09 13.38 5.00
CA ALA A 361 31.31 14.37 6.06
C ALA A 361 32.76 14.38 6.56
N GLU A 362 33.40 13.22 6.70
CA GLU A 362 34.81 13.09 7.10
C GLU A 362 35.76 13.66 6.04
N ILE A 363 35.55 13.37 4.75
CA ILE A 363 36.35 13.97 3.66
C ILE A 363 36.22 15.50 3.66
N ARG A 364 34.99 16.03 3.85
CA ARG A 364 34.77 17.47 4.00
C ARG A 364 35.50 18.04 5.23
N ARG A 365 35.50 17.32 6.36
CA ARG A 365 36.23 17.71 7.57
C ARG A 365 37.73 17.79 7.32
N ARG A 366 38.34 16.74 6.76
CA ARG A 366 39.78 16.67 6.46
C ARG A 366 40.24 17.80 5.53
N ARG A 367 39.46 18.11 4.49
CA ARG A 367 39.71 19.26 3.58
C ARG A 367 39.67 20.62 4.29
N ILE A 368 38.85 20.79 5.32
CA ILE A 368 38.78 22.05 6.10
C ILE A 368 39.98 22.21 7.04
N TYR A 369 40.52 21.10 7.57
CA TYR A 369 41.65 21.12 8.52
C TYR A 369 43.04 20.87 7.88
N GLY A 370 43.11 20.62 6.56
CA GLY A 370 44.38 20.53 5.83
C GLY A 370 45.22 19.30 6.15
N GLN A 371 44.58 18.13 6.31
CA GLN A 371 45.25 16.85 6.59
C GLN A 371 45.72 16.14 5.29
N ASP A 372 46.53 15.10 5.44
CA ASP A 372 47.33 14.51 4.34
C ASP A 372 46.53 14.03 3.12
N ILE A 373 47.03 14.42 1.94
CA ILE A 373 46.43 14.16 0.62
C ILE A 373 46.40 12.66 0.28
N VAL A 374 47.39 11.89 0.72
CA VAL A 374 47.53 10.46 0.35
C VAL A 374 46.44 9.58 0.97
N GLU A 375 45.93 9.93 2.15
CA GLU A 375 44.73 9.26 2.71
C GLU A 375 43.44 9.74 2.05
N GLU A 376 43.42 10.92 1.42
CA GLU A 376 42.21 11.47 0.79
C GLU A 376 41.84 10.70 -0.49
N ASP A 377 42.81 10.36 -1.34
CA ASP A 377 42.58 9.55 -2.55
C ASP A 377 42.06 8.14 -2.19
N GLN A 378 42.58 7.54 -1.11
CA GLN A 378 42.12 6.25 -0.61
C GLN A 378 40.66 6.33 -0.11
N LEU A 379 40.33 7.35 0.71
CA LEU A 379 38.95 7.58 1.17
C LEU A 379 37.99 7.92 0.02
N ALA A 380 38.45 8.60 -1.03
CA ALA A 380 37.64 8.91 -2.21
C ALA A 380 37.31 7.63 -3.01
N SER A 381 38.28 6.73 -3.19
CA SER A 381 38.08 5.41 -3.79
C SER A 381 37.08 4.57 -2.98
N ASP A 382 37.24 4.51 -1.66
CA ASP A 382 36.33 3.76 -0.79
C ASP A 382 34.91 4.36 -0.79
N LEU A 383 34.78 5.69 -0.83
CA LEU A 383 33.49 6.38 -0.96
C LEU A 383 32.78 6.02 -2.28
N ASP A 384 33.49 5.89 -3.39
CA ASP A 384 32.90 5.50 -4.68
C ASP A 384 32.49 4.02 -4.68
N LEU A 385 33.25 3.12 -4.04
CA LEU A 385 32.81 1.74 -3.78
C LEU A 385 31.54 1.70 -2.92
N MET A 386 31.41 2.55 -1.90
CA MET A 386 30.18 2.66 -1.10
C MET A 386 28.99 3.17 -1.92
N LYS A 387 29.18 4.14 -2.82
CA LYS A 387 28.12 4.60 -3.76
C LYS A 387 27.69 3.50 -4.73
N ILE A 388 28.64 2.73 -5.27
CA ILE A 388 28.35 1.57 -6.13
C ILE A 388 27.51 0.55 -5.36
N ARG A 389 27.86 0.25 -4.10
CA ARG A 389 27.08 -0.64 -3.23
C ARG A 389 25.65 -0.13 -2.97
N VAL A 390 25.47 1.18 -2.75
CA VAL A 390 24.13 1.78 -2.65
C VAL A 390 23.35 1.58 -3.96
N SER A 391 23.93 1.87 -5.13
CA SER A 391 23.27 1.70 -6.43
C SER A 391 23.01 0.24 -6.82
N GLN A 392 23.77 -0.71 -6.27
CA GLN A 392 23.48 -2.16 -6.36
C GLN A 392 22.28 -2.51 -5.48
N LEU A 393 22.28 -2.10 -4.21
CA LEU A 393 21.14 -2.30 -3.31
C LEU A 393 19.86 -1.69 -3.89
N GLU A 394 19.88 -0.49 -4.45
CA GLU A 394 18.69 0.13 -5.08
C GLU A 394 18.16 -0.61 -6.32
N LYS A 395 18.93 -1.55 -6.90
CA LYS A 395 18.49 -2.43 -7.99
C LYS A 395 18.03 -3.79 -7.48
N ASP A 396 18.68 -4.32 -6.44
CA ASP A 396 18.36 -5.59 -5.79
C ASP A 396 17.19 -5.42 -4.79
N HIS A 397 16.12 -4.77 -5.23
CA HIS A 397 14.87 -4.63 -4.47
C HIS A 397 14.14 -5.98 -4.39
N PRO A 398 13.55 -6.34 -3.24
CA PRO A 398 12.72 -7.54 -3.13
C PRO A 398 11.62 -7.55 -4.18
N VAL A 399 11.44 -8.69 -4.85
CA VAL A 399 10.42 -8.85 -5.89
C VAL A 399 9.07 -9.15 -5.22
N PRO A 400 7.99 -8.41 -5.55
CA PRO A 400 6.66 -8.69 -5.03
C PRO A 400 6.02 -9.91 -5.70
N VAL A 401 4.99 -10.48 -5.06
CA VAL A 401 4.27 -11.68 -5.49
C VAL A 401 2.77 -11.40 -5.62
N ASP A 402 2.17 -11.85 -6.72
CA ASP A 402 0.74 -11.72 -7.00
C ASP A 402 -0.07 -12.92 -6.47
N PHE A 403 -0.99 -12.70 -5.52
CA PHE A 403 -1.90 -13.74 -5.03
C PHE A 403 -3.35 -13.54 -5.49
N PHE A 404 -3.80 -14.42 -6.40
CA PHE A 404 -5.12 -14.36 -7.04
C PHE A 404 -5.89 -15.69 -6.87
N ILE A 405 -6.47 -15.89 -5.69
CA ILE A 405 -7.15 -17.14 -5.31
C ILE A 405 -8.66 -16.95 -5.48
N ALA A 406 -9.29 -17.81 -6.28
CA ALA A 406 -10.72 -17.72 -6.61
C ALA A 406 -11.63 -18.12 -5.42
N GLU A 407 -12.91 -17.73 -5.45
CA GLU A 407 -13.87 -17.98 -4.35
C GLU A 407 -14.09 -19.48 -4.08
N GLU A 408 -14.07 -20.28 -5.14
CA GLU A 408 -14.17 -21.74 -5.15
C GLU A 408 -12.97 -22.46 -4.52
N THR A 409 -11.76 -21.92 -4.60
CA THR A 409 -10.52 -22.62 -4.22
C THR A 409 -10.37 -22.75 -2.70
N THR A 410 -10.44 -23.97 -2.17
CA THR A 410 -10.14 -24.26 -0.74
C THR A 410 -8.69 -24.73 -0.55
N VAL A 411 -8.09 -25.38 -1.55
CA VAL A 411 -6.67 -25.80 -1.50
C VAL A 411 -5.92 -25.27 -2.72
N LEU A 412 -4.81 -24.56 -2.48
CA LEU A 412 -3.86 -24.14 -3.52
C LEU A 412 -2.58 -24.99 -3.41
N VAL A 413 -2.27 -25.75 -4.46
CA VAL A 413 -1.06 -26.57 -4.55
C VAL A 413 0.01 -25.82 -5.36
N ILE A 414 1.05 -25.35 -4.67
CA ILE A 414 2.17 -24.58 -5.23
C ILE A 414 3.35 -25.52 -5.51
N THR A 415 3.88 -25.47 -6.74
CA THR A 415 4.88 -26.40 -7.26
C THR A 415 6.01 -25.67 -7.99
N GLY A 416 7.01 -26.40 -8.47
CA GLY A 416 8.27 -25.85 -9.02
C GLY A 416 9.46 -26.02 -8.06
N PRO A 417 10.67 -25.56 -8.44
CA PRO A 417 11.91 -25.80 -7.69
C PRO A 417 11.92 -25.15 -6.29
N ASN A 418 12.80 -25.61 -5.39
CA ASN A 418 12.95 -25.01 -4.06
C ASN A 418 13.55 -23.61 -4.09
N THR A 419 14.49 -23.38 -5.01
CA THR A 419 15.01 -22.05 -5.32
C THR A 419 13.96 -21.09 -5.89
N GLY A 420 12.76 -21.56 -6.27
CA GLY A 420 11.66 -20.75 -6.81
C GLY A 420 10.88 -19.88 -5.81
N GLY A 421 11.18 -19.95 -4.50
CA GLY A 421 10.54 -19.08 -3.50
C GLY A 421 9.19 -19.57 -2.95
N LYS A 422 8.87 -20.88 -3.09
CA LYS A 422 7.62 -21.49 -2.58
C LYS A 422 7.36 -21.18 -1.10
N THR A 423 8.35 -21.43 -0.24
CA THR A 423 8.32 -21.17 1.21
C THR A 423 8.10 -19.70 1.55
N ILE A 424 8.72 -18.77 0.79
CA ILE A 424 8.55 -17.32 0.98
C ILE A 424 7.12 -16.90 0.63
N SER A 425 6.53 -17.51 -0.40
CA SER A 425 5.14 -17.26 -0.81
C SER A 425 4.14 -17.71 0.27
N LEU A 426 4.34 -18.87 0.89
CA LEU A 426 3.58 -19.29 2.08
C LEU A 426 3.68 -18.26 3.22
N LYS A 427 4.90 -17.85 3.59
CA LYS A 427 5.13 -16.88 4.67
C LYS A 427 4.50 -15.52 4.39
N THR A 428 4.52 -15.06 3.14
CA THR A 428 3.93 -13.77 2.72
C THR A 428 2.43 -13.74 3.00
N VAL A 429 1.68 -14.77 2.59
CA VAL A 429 0.23 -14.86 2.85
C VAL A 429 -0.07 -15.03 4.34
N GLY A 430 0.74 -15.82 5.06
CA GLY A 430 0.62 -15.99 6.52
C GLY A 430 0.83 -14.69 7.29
N LEU A 431 1.89 -13.95 6.98
CA LEU A 431 2.20 -12.67 7.61
C LEU A 431 1.16 -11.61 7.26
N ALA A 432 0.78 -11.45 5.99
CA ALA A 432 -0.26 -10.51 5.57
C ALA A 432 -1.61 -10.77 6.30
N SER A 433 -1.94 -12.05 6.53
CA SER A 433 -3.13 -12.45 7.30
C SER A 433 -3.06 -12.04 8.78
N LEU A 434 -1.89 -12.18 9.42
CA LEU A 434 -1.67 -11.75 10.80
C LEU A 434 -1.66 -10.21 10.92
N MET A 435 -1.06 -9.52 9.95
CA MET A 435 -1.00 -8.06 9.87
C MET A 435 -2.41 -7.45 9.78
N ALA A 436 -3.22 -7.88 8.81
CA ALA A 436 -4.60 -7.39 8.69
C ALA A 436 -5.47 -7.74 9.92
N LYS A 437 -5.23 -8.89 10.55
CA LYS A 437 -5.92 -9.30 11.79
C LYS A 437 -5.60 -8.39 12.99
N ILE A 438 -4.42 -7.76 13.04
CA ILE A 438 -3.98 -6.92 14.16
C ILE A 438 -4.02 -5.41 13.90
N GLY A 439 -4.58 -4.98 12.76
CA GLY A 439 -4.70 -3.56 12.41
C GLY A 439 -3.50 -2.97 11.68
N LEU A 440 -2.62 -3.79 11.11
CA LEU A 440 -1.56 -3.33 10.21
C LEU A 440 -2.04 -3.36 8.75
N TYR A 441 -1.52 -2.44 7.94
CA TYR A 441 -1.68 -2.52 6.49
C TYR A 441 -0.93 -3.73 5.94
N ILE A 442 -1.32 -4.19 4.75
CA ILE A 442 -0.58 -5.22 4.02
C ILE A 442 0.43 -4.51 3.11
N LEU A 443 1.66 -5.01 3.08
CA LEU A 443 2.73 -4.44 2.24
C LEU A 443 2.53 -4.89 0.80
N ALA A 444 1.67 -4.17 0.10
CA ALA A 444 1.28 -4.41 -1.28
C ALA A 444 0.96 -3.06 -1.95
N SER A 445 1.44 -2.86 -3.17
CA SER A 445 1.29 -1.57 -3.88
C SER A 445 -0.10 -1.32 -4.50
N GLU A 446 -1.07 -2.21 -4.25
CA GLU A 446 -2.39 -2.20 -4.88
C GLU A 446 -3.50 -2.69 -3.91
N PRO A 447 -4.79 -2.33 -4.15
CA PRO A 447 -5.92 -2.66 -3.27
C PRO A 447 -6.10 -4.14 -2.95
N VAL A 448 -5.84 -4.52 -1.69
CA VAL A 448 -5.94 -5.91 -1.22
C VAL A 448 -7.35 -6.26 -0.73
N LYS A 449 -7.87 -7.45 -1.10
CA LYS A 449 -9.00 -8.12 -0.46
C LYS A 449 -8.52 -9.40 0.22
N ILE A 450 -8.73 -9.51 1.53
CA ILE A 450 -8.24 -10.62 2.35
C ILE A 450 -9.34 -11.12 3.32
N PRO A 451 -9.55 -12.44 3.47
CA PRO A 451 -10.46 -12.96 4.48
C PRO A 451 -9.87 -12.81 5.88
N TRP A 452 -10.72 -12.49 6.86
CA TRP A 452 -10.34 -12.59 8.27
C TRP A 452 -10.28 -14.06 8.68
N PHE A 453 -9.11 -14.48 9.14
CA PHE A 453 -8.92 -15.82 9.69
C PHE A 453 -9.06 -15.82 11.22
N ASN A 454 -9.69 -16.85 11.77
CA ASN A 454 -9.74 -17.05 13.23
C ASN A 454 -8.35 -17.41 13.77
N ALA A 455 -7.63 -18.28 13.06
CA ALA A 455 -6.27 -18.73 13.33
C ALA A 455 -5.50 -18.93 12.02
N VAL A 456 -4.17 -18.76 12.09
CA VAL A 456 -3.23 -19.12 11.02
C VAL A 456 -2.37 -20.27 11.52
N TYR A 457 -2.40 -21.39 10.81
CA TYR A 457 -1.60 -22.57 11.10
C TYR A 457 -0.51 -22.77 10.05
N ALA A 458 0.68 -23.14 10.49
CA ALA A 458 1.84 -23.37 9.65
C ALA A 458 2.61 -24.64 10.09
N ASP A 459 3.03 -25.42 9.11
CA ASP A 459 4.13 -26.38 9.21
C ASP A 459 5.05 -26.08 8.01
N ILE A 460 6.17 -25.39 8.26
CA ILE A 460 6.98 -24.73 7.23
C ILE A 460 8.47 -24.90 7.54
N GLY A 461 9.20 -25.46 6.58
CA GLY A 461 10.66 -25.56 6.58
C GLY A 461 11.25 -26.69 7.42
N ASP A 462 12.52 -26.95 7.18
CA ASP A 462 13.35 -27.93 7.88
C ASP A 462 13.60 -27.52 9.35
N GLU A 463 12.85 -28.08 10.30
CA GLU A 463 13.34 -28.19 11.68
C GLU A 463 14.39 -29.33 11.77
N GLN A 464 15.56 -29.11 11.14
CA GLN A 464 16.80 -29.89 11.37
C GLN A 464 17.37 -29.62 12.77
N SER A 465 16.55 -29.84 13.79
CA SER A 465 16.98 -29.88 15.19
C SER A 465 17.70 -31.20 15.42
N LEU A 466 19.01 -31.14 15.70
CA LEU A 466 19.87 -32.28 16.05
C LEU A 466 19.51 -32.93 17.41
N THR A 467 18.32 -32.64 17.97
CA THR A 467 17.99 -32.84 19.38
C THR A 467 16.72 -33.65 19.65
N GLN A 468 16.01 -34.20 18.65
CA GLN A 468 14.95 -35.20 18.87
C GLN A 468 15.00 -36.35 17.86
N SER A 469 15.22 -37.57 18.37
CA SER A 469 15.48 -38.80 17.60
C SER A 469 14.22 -39.49 17.06
N LEU A 470 13.35 -38.75 16.37
CA LEU A 470 12.23 -39.27 15.59
C LEU A 470 12.36 -38.73 14.15
N SER A 471 11.90 -39.47 13.14
CA SER A 471 12.07 -39.02 11.75
C SER A 471 11.33 -37.70 11.52
N THR A 472 11.95 -36.78 10.77
CA THR A 472 11.36 -35.47 10.42
C THR A 472 9.93 -35.64 9.90
N PHE A 473 9.74 -36.57 8.96
CA PHE A 473 8.43 -36.99 8.43
C PHE A 473 7.39 -37.31 9.53
N SER A 474 7.76 -38.07 10.57
CA SER A 474 6.84 -38.39 11.67
C SER A 474 6.51 -37.17 12.55
N GLY A 475 7.45 -36.23 12.69
CA GLY A 475 7.24 -34.94 13.35
C GLY A 475 6.27 -34.05 12.57
N HIS A 476 6.48 -33.92 11.26
CA HIS A 476 5.57 -33.21 10.35
C HIS A 476 4.18 -33.82 10.35
N LEU A 477 4.02 -35.13 10.11
CA LEU A 477 2.69 -35.77 10.15
C LEU A 477 1.96 -35.57 11.49
N LYS A 478 2.67 -35.66 12.63
CA LYS A 478 2.09 -35.38 13.95
C LYS A 478 1.65 -33.91 14.10
N GLN A 479 2.44 -32.97 13.61
CA GLN A 479 2.09 -31.54 13.58
C GLN A 479 0.88 -31.28 12.69
N ILE A 480 0.88 -31.77 11.44
CA ILE A 480 -0.20 -31.49 10.50
C ILE A 480 -1.50 -32.18 10.95
N GLY A 481 -1.43 -33.37 11.56
CA GLY A 481 -2.58 -33.97 12.24
C GLY A 481 -3.14 -33.10 13.39
N ALA A 482 -2.26 -32.51 14.21
CA ALA A 482 -2.65 -31.58 15.26
C ALA A 482 -3.19 -30.24 14.73
N ILE A 483 -2.75 -29.79 13.55
CA ILE A 483 -3.33 -28.67 12.81
C ILE A 483 -4.71 -29.05 12.29
N ARG A 484 -4.84 -30.18 11.59
CA ARG A 484 -6.10 -30.67 10.98
C ARG A 484 -7.22 -30.87 12.00
N ALA A 485 -6.87 -31.27 13.23
CA ALA A 485 -7.81 -31.44 14.35
C ALA A 485 -8.23 -30.13 15.05
N ARG A 486 -7.57 -28.99 14.76
CA ARG A 486 -7.88 -27.67 15.33
C ARG A 486 -8.35 -26.64 14.29
N SER A 487 -8.01 -26.86 13.02
CA SER A 487 -8.40 -26.01 11.91
C SER A 487 -9.91 -26.00 11.74
N THR A 488 -10.43 -24.83 11.40
CA THR A 488 -11.85 -24.63 11.13
C THR A 488 -12.03 -24.03 9.74
N SER A 489 -13.28 -23.99 9.29
CA SER A 489 -13.71 -23.28 8.08
C SER A 489 -13.57 -21.74 8.14
N LYS A 490 -12.80 -21.21 9.11
CA LYS A 490 -12.32 -19.82 9.18
C LYS A 490 -10.79 -19.75 9.40
N SER A 491 -10.06 -20.85 9.28
CA SER A 491 -8.61 -20.91 9.49
C SER A 491 -7.84 -20.88 8.17
N LEU A 492 -6.66 -20.26 8.19
CA LEU A 492 -5.63 -20.39 7.15
C LEU A 492 -4.71 -21.55 7.55
N VAL A 493 -4.35 -22.40 6.60
CA VAL A 493 -3.37 -23.47 6.78
C VAL A 493 -2.26 -23.34 5.74
N LEU A 494 -1.01 -23.43 6.18
CA LEU A 494 0.19 -23.27 5.35
C LEU A 494 1.08 -24.50 5.56
N LEU A 495 1.28 -25.30 4.51
CA LEU A 495 2.04 -26.56 4.57
C LEU A 495 3.17 -26.52 3.55
N ASP A 496 4.41 -26.70 3.97
CA ASP A 496 5.57 -26.77 3.08
C ASP A 496 5.99 -28.24 2.86
N GLU A 497 6.34 -28.58 1.62
CA GLU A 497 6.76 -29.92 1.17
C GLU A 497 5.85 -31.09 1.56
N VAL A 498 4.54 -30.93 1.38
CA VAL A 498 3.54 -31.97 1.70
C VAL A 498 3.85 -33.29 0.99
N GLY A 499 4.03 -34.32 1.80
CA GLY A 499 4.37 -35.70 1.39
C GLY A 499 5.87 -36.02 1.34
N ALA A 500 6.78 -35.07 1.57
CA ALA A 500 8.22 -35.31 1.55
C ALA A 500 8.72 -36.16 2.75
N GLY A 501 9.96 -36.65 2.68
CA GLY A 501 10.63 -37.34 3.79
C GLY A 501 10.34 -38.83 3.97
N THR A 502 9.66 -39.48 3.00
CA THR A 502 9.41 -40.93 2.98
C THR A 502 9.49 -41.49 1.54
N ASN A 503 9.15 -42.76 1.33
CA ASN A 503 8.93 -43.37 0.00
C ASN A 503 8.02 -42.46 -0.85
N PRO A 504 8.43 -41.97 -2.03
CA PRO A 504 7.67 -41.00 -2.81
C PRO A 504 6.21 -41.39 -3.08
N LEU A 505 5.93 -42.67 -3.37
CA LEU A 505 4.57 -43.14 -3.66
C LEU A 505 3.66 -43.13 -2.42
N GLU A 506 4.20 -43.50 -1.26
CA GLU A 506 3.49 -43.45 0.03
C GLU A 506 3.30 -42.01 0.50
N GLY A 507 4.33 -41.17 0.34
CA GLY A 507 4.32 -39.75 0.66
C GLY A 507 3.31 -38.97 -0.19
N ALA A 508 3.22 -39.29 -1.49
CA ALA A 508 2.21 -38.77 -2.39
C ALA A 508 0.79 -39.20 -1.98
N ALA A 509 0.54 -40.50 -1.74
CA ALA A 509 -0.77 -40.99 -1.33
C ALA A 509 -1.25 -40.39 0.00
N LEU A 510 -0.37 -40.27 0.98
CA LEU A 510 -0.65 -39.60 2.25
C LEU A 510 -0.88 -38.08 2.06
N GLY A 511 -0.09 -37.44 1.19
CA GLY A 511 -0.23 -36.03 0.86
C GLY A 511 -1.57 -35.70 0.19
N MET A 512 -2.03 -36.55 -0.73
CA MET A 512 -3.36 -36.44 -1.34
C MET A 512 -4.48 -36.48 -0.29
N SER A 513 -4.58 -37.59 0.44
CA SER A 513 -5.64 -37.82 1.42
C SER A 513 -5.68 -36.75 2.52
N LEU A 514 -4.50 -36.24 2.90
CA LEU A 514 -4.36 -35.13 3.84
C LEU A 514 -4.94 -33.81 3.30
N LEU A 515 -4.62 -33.45 2.05
CA LEU A 515 -5.12 -32.23 1.43
C LEU A 515 -6.61 -32.32 1.08
N GLU A 516 -7.09 -33.49 0.65
CA GLU A 516 -8.52 -33.77 0.47
C GLU A 516 -9.28 -33.58 1.79
N SER A 517 -8.75 -34.13 2.89
CA SER A 517 -9.32 -33.91 4.23
C SER A 517 -9.37 -32.44 4.63
N PHE A 518 -8.40 -31.61 4.20
CA PHE A 518 -8.46 -30.16 4.41
C PHE A 518 -9.54 -29.48 3.54
N ALA A 519 -9.67 -29.89 2.27
CA ALA A 519 -10.66 -29.36 1.33
C ALA A 519 -12.11 -29.62 1.77
N GLU A 520 -12.40 -30.85 2.26
CA GLU A 520 -13.76 -31.26 2.65
C GLU A 520 -14.25 -30.60 3.94
N ALA A 521 -13.38 -30.52 4.96
CA ALA A 521 -13.81 -30.17 6.32
C ALA A 521 -12.69 -29.62 7.23
N GLY A 522 -11.65 -28.97 6.67
CA GLY A 522 -10.46 -28.57 7.42
C GLY A 522 -10.23 -27.06 7.57
N SER A 523 -10.19 -26.31 6.46
CA SER A 523 -9.77 -24.90 6.46
C SER A 523 -10.78 -24.01 5.71
N PHE A 524 -10.60 -22.68 5.78
CA PHE A 524 -11.19 -21.78 4.78
C PHE A 524 -10.33 -21.73 3.50
N LEU A 525 -9.02 -21.86 3.70
CA LEU A 525 -7.99 -21.87 2.68
C LEU A 525 -6.76 -22.63 3.22
N THR A 526 -6.27 -23.59 2.44
CA THR A 526 -4.96 -24.23 2.62
C THR A 526 -4.05 -23.84 1.45
N LEU A 527 -2.86 -23.32 1.73
CA LEU A 527 -1.77 -23.30 0.75
C LEU A 527 -0.82 -24.45 1.10
N ALA A 528 -0.52 -25.30 0.12
CA ALA A 528 0.39 -26.42 0.26
C ALA A 528 1.47 -26.34 -0.83
N THR A 529 2.73 -26.55 -0.48
CA THR A 529 3.79 -26.74 -1.47
C THR A 529 4.14 -28.23 -1.58
N THR A 530 4.56 -28.68 -2.77
CA THR A 530 5.02 -30.06 -2.94
C THR A 530 5.95 -30.22 -4.16
N HIS A 531 6.63 -31.35 -4.21
CA HIS A 531 7.46 -31.82 -5.33
C HIS A 531 6.85 -33.02 -6.06
N HIS A 532 5.93 -33.74 -5.39
CA HIS A 532 5.34 -34.98 -5.89
C HIS A 532 4.54 -34.74 -7.16
N GLY A 533 4.73 -35.62 -8.16
CA GLY A 533 4.10 -35.49 -9.46
C GLY A 533 2.59 -35.72 -9.41
N GLU A 534 2.18 -36.55 -8.47
CA GLU A 534 0.83 -37.08 -8.31
C GLU A 534 -0.10 -36.01 -7.73
N LEU A 535 0.34 -35.24 -6.71
CA LEU A 535 -0.48 -34.19 -6.08
C LEU A 535 -0.91 -33.09 -7.06
N LYS A 536 -0.17 -32.91 -8.15
CA LYS A 536 -0.50 -32.00 -9.27
C LYS A 536 -1.80 -32.39 -9.99
N THR A 537 -2.28 -33.62 -9.80
CA THR A 537 -3.51 -34.11 -10.44
C THR A 537 -4.79 -33.74 -9.70
N LEU A 538 -4.72 -33.39 -8.40
CA LEU A 538 -5.90 -33.18 -7.54
C LEU A 538 -6.88 -32.14 -8.10
N LYS A 539 -6.39 -31.06 -8.70
CA LYS A 539 -7.20 -30.06 -9.43
C LYS A 539 -8.14 -30.67 -10.48
N TYR A 540 -7.70 -31.69 -11.20
CA TYR A 540 -8.50 -32.29 -12.28
C TYR A 540 -9.52 -33.32 -11.77
N SER A 541 -9.45 -33.65 -10.47
CA SER A 541 -10.38 -34.57 -9.78
C SER A 541 -11.38 -33.84 -8.87
N ASN A 542 -11.06 -32.62 -8.42
CA ASN A 542 -11.86 -31.86 -7.46
C ASN A 542 -11.70 -30.34 -7.65
N ASP A 543 -12.78 -29.65 -8.03
CA ASP A 543 -12.81 -28.20 -8.31
C ASP A 543 -12.43 -27.32 -7.09
N SER A 544 -12.41 -27.89 -5.88
CA SER A 544 -11.93 -27.20 -4.66
C SER A 544 -10.41 -26.94 -4.67
N PHE A 545 -9.68 -27.56 -5.61
CA PHE A 545 -8.22 -27.48 -5.74
C PHE A 545 -7.81 -26.59 -6.91
N GLU A 546 -6.81 -25.75 -6.70
CA GLU A 546 -6.13 -24.98 -7.74
C GLU A 546 -4.62 -25.31 -7.74
N ASN A 547 -4.01 -25.31 -8.92
CA ASN A 547 -2.59 -25.53 -9.16
C ASN A 547 -1.89 -24.20 -9.43
N ALA A 548 -0.69 -24.07 -8.90
CA ALA A 548 0.22 -22.96 -9.17
C ALA A 548 1.65 -23.48 -9.34
N CYS A 549 2.41 -22.87 -10.23
CA CYS A 549 3.86 -23.04 -10.34
C CYS A 549 4.57 -21.73 -9.97
N MET A 550 5.67 -21.81 -9.21
CA MET A 550 6.62 -20.72 -9.08
C MET A 550 7.53 -20.71 -10.31
N GLU A 551 7.53 -19.61 -11.05
CA GLU A 551 8.44 -19.41 -12.18
C GLU A 551 9.90 -19.28 -11.70
N PHE A 552 10.81 -19.89 -12.46
CA PHE A 552 12.24 -19.92 -12.18
C PHE A 552 13.02 -19.67 -13.46
N ASP A 553 13.89 -18.65 -13.42
CA ASP A 553 14.84 -18.36 -14.49
C ASP A 553 15.96 -19.40 -14.44
N GLU A 554 15.95 -20.33 -15.38
CA GLU A 554 16.99 -21.35 -15.50
C GLU A 554 18.30 -20.81 -16.05
N GLU A 555 18.29 -19.73 -16.83
CA GLU A 555 19.49 -19.18 -17.47
C GLU A 555 20.39 -18.49 -16.45
N ASN A 556 19.79 -17.71 -15.55
CA ASN A 556 20.48 -17.04 -14.46
C ASN A 556 20.42 -17.82 -13.13
N LEU A 557 19.73 -18.98 -13.09
CA LEU A 557 19.47 -19.82 -11.92
C LEU A 557 18.83 -19.06 -10.73
N LYS A 558 17.82 -18.22 -11.01
CA LYS A 558 17.16 -17.33 -10.03
C LYS A 558 15.63 -17.51 -9.98
N PRO A 559 14.99 -17.38 -8.80
CA PRO A 559 13.55 -17.18 -8.74
C PRO A 559 13.15 -15.89 -9.43
N THR A 560 12.09 -15.91 -10.24
CA THR A 560 11.42 -14.68 -10.71
C THR A 560 10.32 -14.23 -9.74
N PHE A 561 10.02 -15.05 -8.74
CA PHE A 561 8.94 -14.89 -7.73
C PHE A 561 7.51 -14.78 -8.30
N ARG A 562 7.33 -15.01 -9.60
CA ARG A 562 6.01 -14.96 -10.27
C ARG A 562 5.28 -16.29 -10.12
N ILE A 563 3.95 -16.21 -10.00
CA ILE A 563 3.07 -17.39 -9.90
C ILE A 563 2.35 -17.62 -11.24
N LEU A 564 2.59 -18.78 -11.85
CA LEU A 564 1.87 -19.25 -13.03
C LEU A 564 0.55 -19.92 -12.61
N TRP A 565 -0.47 -19.10 -12.37
CA TRP A 565 -1.80 -19.54 -11.92
C TRP A 565 -2.48 -20.51 -12.90
N GLY A 566 -3.00 -21.63 -12.38
CA GLY A 566 -3.82 -22.59 -13.10
C GLY A 566 -3.09 -23.85 -13.56
N ILE A 567 -1.76 -23.92 -13.44
CA ILE A 567 -0.86 -24.89 -14.08
C ILE A 567 0.11 -25.46 -13.04
N PRO A 568 0.33 -26.79 -13.01
CA PRO A 568 1.34 -27.40 -12.14
C PRO A 568 2.75 -27.26 -12.71
N GLY A 569 3.76 -27.23 -11.84
CA GLY A 569 5.17 -27.03 -12.21
C GLY A 569 5.97 -28.30 -12.45
N ARG A 570 6.96 -28.26 -13.35
CA ARG A 570 7.89 -29.37 -13.61
C ARG A 570 8.97 -29.54 -12.53
N SER A 571 9.49 -30.77 -12.41
CA SER A 571 10.51 -31.12 -11.41
C SER A 571 11.92 -31.04 -12.02
N ASN A 572 12.50 -29.84 -12.05
CA ASN A 572 13.62 -29.48 -12.93
C ASN A 572 15.05 -29.91 -12.48
N ALA A 573 15.17 -30.89 -11.57
CA ALA A 573 16.44 -31.18 -10.87
C ALA A 573 17.60 -31.56 -11.82
N ILE A 574 17.33 -32.33 -12.87
CA ILE A 574 18.36 -32.80 -13.83
C ILE A 574 18.97 -31.63 -14.62
N ASN A 575 18.13 -30.71 -15.12
CA ASN A 575 18.59 -29.56 -15.91
C ASN A 575 19.33 -28.53 -15.02
N ILE A 576 18.92 -28.39 -13.75
CA ILE A 576 19.67 -27.59 -12.76
C ILE A 576 21.05 -28.22 -12.49
N ALA A 577 21.14 -29.55 -12.34
CA ALA A 577 22.41 -30.23 -12.12
C ALA A 577 23.36 -30.11 -13.32
N GLU A 578 22.85 -30.23 -14.54
CA GLU A 578 23.60 -29.99 -15.79
C GLU A 578 24.17 -28.56 -15.84
N ARG A 579 23.34 -27.54 -15.54
CA ARG A 579 23.78 -26.12 -15.47
C ARG A 579 24.76 -25.84 -14.32
N LEU A 580 24.74 -26.63 -13.25
CA LEU A 580 25.74 -26.60 -12.17
C LEU A 580 27.04 -27.34 -12.51
N GLY A 581 27.17 -27.89 -13.73
CA GLY A 581 28.40 -28.54 -14.22
C GLY A 581 28.49 -30.03 -13.94
N LEU A 582 27.36 -30.73 -13.67
CA LEU A 582 27.36 -32.18 -13.59
C LEU A 582 27.73 -32.80 -14.96
N PRO A 583 28.66 -33.78 -15.03
CA PRO A 583 29.08 -34.40 -16.29
C PRO A 583 27.93 -34.94 -17.15
N SER A 584 28.01 -34.71 -18.46
CA SER A 584 26.92 -34.98 -19.41
C SER A 584 26.54 -36.45 -19.51
N ASP A 585 27.49 -37.37 -19.31
CA ASP A 585 27.26 -38.82 -19.23
C ASP A 585 26.37 -39.20 -18.03
N ILE A 586 26.56 -38.55 -16.88
CA ILE A 586 25.71 -38.73 -15.69
C ILE A 586 24.33 -38.12 -15.93
N VAL A 587 24.26 -36.96 -16.59
CA VAL A 587 23.00 -36.28 -16.92
C VAL A 587 22.18 -37.10 -17.93
N GLU A 588 22.79 -37.60 -19.01
CA GLU A 588 22.12 -38.48 -19.99
C GLU A 588 21.68 -39.80 -19.35
N SER A 589 22.52 -40.42 -18.52
CA SER A 589 22.14 -41.62 -17.76
C SER A 589 20.94 -41.35 -16.84
N SER A 590 20.90 -40.19 -16.18
CA SER A 590 19.78 -39.77 -15.33
C SER A 590 18.50 -39.53 -16.14
N ARG A 591 18.60 -38.95 -17.35
CA ARG A 591 17.46 -38.78 -18.28
C ARG A 591 16.92 -40.13 -18.75
N GLN A 592 17.79 -41.11 -19.02
CA GLN A 592 17.39 -42.47 -19.39
C GLN A 592 16.68 -43.21 -18.23
N LEU A 593 17.21 -43.10 -17.01
CA LEU A 593 16.65 -43.74 -15.81
C LEU A 593 15.26 -43.21 -15.41
N LEU A 594 14.91 -41.97 -15.79
CA LEU A 594 13.59 -41.38 -15.54
C LEU A 594 12.46 -42.05 -16.37
N GLY A 595 12.81 -42.72 -17.47
CA GLY A 595 11.87 -43.42 -18.35
C GLY A 595 10.97 -42.50 -19.20
N THR A 596 10.32 -43.08 -20.22
CA THR A 596 9.54 -42.30 -21.20
C THR A 596 8.30 -41.66 -20.58
N ALA A 597 7.48 -42.42 -19.83
CA ALA A 597 6.24 -41.91 -19.25
C ALA A 597 6.46 -40.73 -18.28
N GLY A 598 7.55 -40.74 -17.51
CA GLY A 598 7.93 -39.62 -16.65
C GLY A 598 8.41 -38.40 -17.46
N ALA A 599 9.12 -38.61 -18.55
CA ALA A 599 9.54 -37.55 -19.47
C ALA A 599 8.36 -36.93 -20.24
N GLU A 600 7.42 -37.75 -20.74
CA GLU A 600 6.22 -37.33 -21.49
C GLU A 600 5.33 -36.38 -20.67
N ILE A 601 5.07 -36.71 -19.39
CA ILE A 601 4.28 -35.83 -18.50
C ILE A 601 5.01 -34.52 -18.21
N ASN A 602 6.33 -34.55 -17.97
CA ASN A 602 7.10 -33.33 -17.76
C ASN A 602 7.24 -32.47 -19.03
N ALA A 603 7.25 -33.08 -20.22
CA ALA A 603 7.22 -32.36 -21.49
C ALA A 603 5.88 -31.65 -21.71
N LEU A 604 4.74 -32.32 -21.44
CA LEU A 604 3.43 -31.69 -21.50
C LEU A 604 3.30 -30.53 -20.50
N ILE A 605 3.84 -30.68 -19.29
CA ILE A 605 3.90 -29.59 -18.30
C ILE A 605 4.76 -28.43 -18.81
N MET A 606 5.92 -28.71 -19.42
CA MET A 606 6.79 -27.69 -20.01
C MET A 606 6.11 -26.93 -21.15
N ASP A 607 5.36 -27.61 -22.02
CA ASP A 607 4.55 -26.96 -23.07
C ASP A 607 3.45 -26.06 -22.48
N MET A 608 2.81 -26.50 -21.40
CA MET A 608 1.82 -25.69 -20.67
C MET A 608 2.44 -24.46 -19.99
N GLU A 609 3.61 -24.60 -19.35
CA GLU A 609 4.39 -23.50 -18.77
C GLU A 609 4.78 -22.47 -19.86
N ASN A 610 5.43 -22.93 -20.94
CA ASN A 610 5.85 -22.10 -22.08
C ASN A 610 4.68 -21.34 -22.70
N PHE A 611 3.57 -22.04 -23.00
CA PHE A 611 2.37 -21.42 -23.59
C PHE A 611 1.76 -20.36 -22.66
N LYS A 612 1.76 -20.61 -21.34
CA LYS A 612 1.25 -19.67 -20.34
C LYS A 612 2.10 -18.40 -20.27
N GLN A 613 3.42 -18.54 -20.28
CA GLN A 613 4.36 -17.40 -20.27
C GLN A 613 4.22 -16.57 -21.55
N GLN A 614 4.17 -17.21 -22.72
CA GLN A 614 3.95 -16.52 -24.02
C GLN A 614 2.59 -15.80 -24.04
N TYR A 615 1.53 -16.43 -23.54
CA TYR A 615 0.22 -15.80 -23.42
C TYR A 615 0.24 -14.58 -22.48
N GLN A 616 0.94 -14.66 -21.34
CA GLN A 616 1.09 -13.53 -20.42
C GLN A 616 1.91 -12.38 -21.04
N HIS A 617 2.98 -12.69 -21.79
CA HIS A 617 3.76 -11.69 -22.53
C HIS A 617 2.89 -10.96 -23.56
N HIS A 618 2.18 -11.70 -24.43
CA HIS A 618 1.30 -11.12 -25.43
C HIS A 618 0.11 -10.34 -24.82
N LEU A 619 -0.36 -10.73 -23.63
CA LEU A 619 -1.36 -9.96 -22.89
C LEU A 619 -0.80 -8.62 -22.38
N GLN A 620 0.44 -8.60 -21.88
CA GLN A 620 1.14 -7.38 -21.47
C GLN A 620 1.42 -6.45 -22.67
N GLU A 621 1.88 -7.00 -23.79
CA GLU A 621 2.04 -6.25 -25.05
C GLU A 621 0.72 -5.63 -25.51
N ALA A 622 -0.37 -6.41 -25.54
CA ALA A 622 -1.69 -5.92 -25.91
C ALA A 622 -2.21 -4.81 -24.98
N GLN A 623 -1.93 -4.91 -23.67
CA GLN A 623 -2.24 -3.85 -22.70
C GLN A 623 -1.41 -2.59 -22.94
N TYR A 624 -0.11 -2.73 -23.25
CA TYR A 624 0.78 -1.62 -23.57
C TYR A 624 0.35 -0.88 -24.84
N TYR A 625 0.06 -1.59 -25.92
CA TYR A 625 -0.45 -0.98 -27.16
C TYR A 625 -1.85 -0.34 -26.96
N LEU A 626 -2.70 -0.92 -26.11
CA LEU A 626 -3.99 -0.31 -25.74
C LEU A 626 -3.80 0.98 -24.92
N MET A 627 -2.79 1.04 -24.06
CA MET A 627 -2.43 2.26 -23.31
C MET A 627 -1.93 3.36 -24.24
N GLN A 628 -0.95 3.07 -25.11
CA GLN A 628 -0.46 4.02 -26.12
C GLN A 628 -1.58 4.52 -27.04
N SER A 629 -2.48 3.62 -27.47
CA SER A 629 -3.63 3.97 -28.31
C SER A 629 -4.58 4.96 -27.62
N LYS A 630 -4.86 4.78 -26.32
CA LYS A 630 -5.64 5.71 -25.52
C LYS A 630 -4.94 7.06 -25.34
N GLU A 631 -3.64 7.07 -25.08
CA GLU A 631 -2.86 8.30 -24.92
C GLU A 631 -2.83 9.10 -26.23
N LEU A 632 -2.55 8.44 -27.36
CA LEU A 632 -2.61 9.03 -28.69
C LEU A 632 -4.00 9.57 -29.03
N HIS A 633 -5.06 8.84 -28.65
CA HIS A 633 -6.45 9.30 -28.84
C HIS A 633 -6.74 10.58 -28.06
N ASN A 634 -6.40 10.63 -26.78
CA ASN A 634 -6.55 11.83 -25.94
C ASN A 634 -5.76 13.02 -26.51
N ASN A 635 -4.51 12.79 -26.94
CA ASN A 635 -3.67 13.80 -27.57
C ASN A 635 -4.27 14.31 -28.89
N LEU A 636 -4.92 13.44 -29.67
CA LEU A 636 -5.64 13.82 -30.89
C LEU A 636 -6.93 14.62 -30.59
N GLU A 637 -7.70 14.28 -29.56
CA GLU A 637 -8.85 15.09 -29.14
C GLU A 637 -8.43 16.51 -28.71
N VAL A 638 -7.37 16.62 -27.90
CA VAL A 638 -6.80 17.91 -27.49
C VAL A 638 -6.30 18.71 -28.69
N ALA A 639 -5.62 18.07 -29.64
CA ALA A 639 -5.19 18.70 -30.89
C ALA A 639 -6.37 19.18 -31.74
N GLN A 640 -7.42 18.37 -31.92
CA GLN A 640 -8.64 18.75 -32.64
C GLN A 640 -9.32 19.96 -31.99
N LYS A 641 -9.47 19.96 -30.66
CA LYS A 641 -10.03 21.08 -29.90
C LYS A 641 -9.23 22.37 -30.12
N ASN A 642 -7.92 22.31 -29.99
CA ASN A 642 -7.02 23.45 -30.23
C ASN A 642 -7.13 23.99 -31.68
N ILE A 643 -7.27 23.09 -32.67
CA ILE A 643 -7.48 23.46 -34.08
C ILE A 643 -8.85 24.14 -34.28
N ILE A 644 -9.92 23.65 -33.65
CA ILE A 644 -11.25 24.25 -33.71
C ILE A 644 -11.24 25.65 -33.07
N ASP A 645 -10.66 25.79 -31.89
CA ASP A 645 -10.59 27.07 -31.17
C ASP A 645 -9.76 28.11 -31.94
N HIS A 646 -8.59 27.72 -32.47
CA HIS A 646 -7.75 28.58 -33.30
C HIS A 646 -8.47 29.02 -34.59
N ASN A 647 -9.16 28.09 -35.28
CA ASN A 647 -9.97 28.43 -36.45
C ASN A 647 -11.13 29.38 -36.11
N SER A 648 -11.78 29.21 -34.95
CA SER A 648 -12.82 30.13 -34.48
C SER A 648 -12.24 31.53 -34.23
N ALA A 649 -11.05 31.62 -33.63
CA ALA A 649 -10.35 32.86 -33.37
C ALA A 649 -9.90 33.56 -34.66
N GLN A 650 -9.38 32.82 -35.64
CA GLN A 650 -9.06 33.36 -36.97
C GLN A 650 -10.30 33.89 -37.69
N ARG A 651 -11.43 33.17 -37.68
CA ARG A 651 -12.69 33.64 -38.26
C ARG A 651 -13.18 34.93 -37.59
N LYS A 652 -13.15 35.00 -36.26
CA LYS A 652 -13.47 36.22 -35.48
C LYS A 652 -12.55 37.40 -35.83
N ARG A 653 -11.24 37.18 -35.97
CA ARG A 653 -10.26 38.22 -36.40
C ARG A 653 -10.55 38.71 -37.82
N LYS A 654 -10.72 37.81 -38.79
CA LYS A 654 -11.05 38.18 -40.19
C LYS A 654 -12.37 38.96 -40.28
N ALA A 655 -13.39 38.57 -39.54
CA ALA A 655 -14.68 39.27 -39.51
C ALA A 655 -14.59 40.70 -38.94
N ARG A 656 -13.77 40.93 -37.89
CA ARG A 656 -13.51 42.29 -37.38
C ARG A 656 -12.87 43.19 -38.44
N VAL A 657 -11.77 42.74 -39.04
CA VAL A 657 -11.03 43.47 -40.08
C VAL A 657 -11.93 43.81 -41.29
N VAL A 658 -12.76 42.86 -41.75
CA VAL A 658 -13.73 43.12 -42.83
C VAL A 658 -14.79 44.15 -42.42
N SER A 659 -15.26 44.11 -41.16
CA SER A 659 -16.20 45.11 -40.63
C SER A 659 -15.57 46.51 -40.54
N GLU A 660 -14.32 46.61 -40.08
CA GLU A 660 -13.53 47.84 -39.99
C GLU A 660 -13.32 48.46 -41.38
N TYR A 661 -12.88 47.67 -42.37
CA TYR A 661 -12.79 48.13 -43.76
C TYR A 661 -14.16 48.53 -44.33
N ALA A 662 -15.25 47.84 -43.99
CA ALA A 662 -16.59 48.23 -44.42
C ALA A 662 -17.06 49.55 -43.77
N VAL A 663 -16.70 49.82 -42.51
CA VAL A 663 -16.92 51.13 -41.86
C VAL A 663 -16.09 52.21 -42.54
N MET A 664 -14.81 51.95 -42.83
CA MET A 664 -13.92 52.89 -43.51
C MET A 664 -14.40 53.21 -44.92
N ALA A 665 -14.80 52.20 -45.70
CA ALA A 665 -15.39 52.35 -47.03
C ALA A 665 -16.70 53.17 -46.97
N ARG A 666 -17.62 52.88 -46.03
CA ARG A 666 -18.83 53.70 -45.81
C ARG A 666 -18.48 55.16 -45.48
N SER A 667 -17.43 55.39 -44.69
CA SER A 667 -16.95 56.74 -44.36
C SER A 667 -16.37 57.48 -45.57
N ILE A 668 -15.56 56.80 -46.39
CA ILE A 668 -14.98 57.36 -47.63
C ILE A 668 -16.08 57.65 -48.66
N ILE A 669 -17.02 56.73 -48.85
CA ILE A 669 -18.19 56.93 -49.72
C ILE A 669 -19.03 58.11 -49.22
N ARG A 670 -19.31 58.20 -47.91
CA ARG A 670 -20.03 59.34 -47.32
C ARG A 670 -19.29 60.66 -47.54
N LYS A 671 -17.97 60.71 -47.32
CA LYS A 671 -17.15 61.92 -47.57
C LYS A 671 -17.17 62.33 -49.05
N LYS A 672 -16.95 61.39 -49.99
CA LYS A 672 -17.02 61.69 -51.43
C LYS A 672 -18.44 62.10 -51.87
N PHE A 673 -19.47 61.42 -51.38
CA PHE A 673 -20.86 61.76 -51.72
C PHE A 673 -21.26 63.12 -51.15
N GLN A 674 -20.74 63.50 -49.97
CA GLN A 674 -20.91 64.84 -49.43
C GLN A 674 -20.19 65.87 -50.31
N GLN A 675 -18.90 65.67 -50.63
CA GLN A 675 -18.17 66.52 -51.58
C GLN A 675 -18.86 66.64 -52.96
N PHE A 676 -19.48 65.57 -53.47
CA PHE A 676 -20.29 65.60 -54.69
C PHE A 676 -21.61 66.37 -54.51
N ARG A 677 -22.26 66.31 -53.35
CA ARG A 677 -23.41 67.18 -53.05
C ARG A 677 -23.00 68.63 -52.92
N ASP A 678 -21.93 68.92 -52.20
CA ASP A 678 -21.44 70.28 -51.94
C ASP A 678 -21.00 70.94 -53.26
N SER A 679 -20.31 70.20 -54.14
CA SER A 679 -19.95 70.68 -55.49
C SER A 679 -21.13 70.70 -56.48
N ALA A 680 -22.13 69.82 -56.35
CA ALA A 680 -23.36 69.91 -57.16
C ALA A 680 -24.27 71.05 -56.70
N ILE A 681 -24.25 71.43 -55.41
CA ILE A 681 -24.92 72.61 -54.88
C ILE A 681 -24.20 73.87 -55.34
N ALA A 682 -22.86 73.90 -55.27
CA ALA A 682 -22.06 75.01 -55.81
C ALA A 682 -22.26 75.19 -57.32
N LYS A 683 -22.37 74.10 -58.09
CA LYS A 683 -22.72 74.15 -59.52
C LYS A 683 -24.13 74.66 -59.76
N ARG A 684 -25.16 74.14 -59.05
CA ARG A 684 -26.54 74.63 -59.20
C ARG A 684 -26.68 76.12 -58.85
N ALA A 685 -25.98 76.59 -57.82
CA ALA A 685 -25.90 78.02 -57.48
C ALA A 685 -25.15 78.88 -58.53
N LEU A 686 -24.49 78.27 -59.51
CA LEU A 686 -23.86 78.92 -60.67
C LEU A 686 -24.60 78.66 -62.00
N GLU A 687 -25.53 77.71 -62.03
CA GLU A 687 -26.22 77.22 -63.23
C GLU A 687 -27.67 77.75 -63.34
N GLU A 688 -28.24 78.36 -62.29
CA GLU A 688 -29.57 79.00 -62.35
C GLU A 688 -29.59 80.34 -63.13
N GLU A 689 -28.44 80.86 -63.59
CA GLU A 689 -28.33 82.17 -64.27
C GLU A 689 -27.88 82.10 -65.75
N LYS A 690 -28.22 81.03 -66.50
CA LYS A 690 -28.31 81.06 -67.99
C LYS A 690 -29.07 79.86 -68.61
N VAL A 691 -30.13 80.18 -69.36
CA VAL A 691 -30.38 79.83 -70.79
C VAL A 691 -29.96 78.41 -71.27
N VAL A 692 -30.73 77.58 -72.00
CA VAL A 692 -32.14 77.44 -72.43
C VAL A 692 -32.14 76.36 -73.55
N GLU A 693 -33.22 75.56 -73.67
CA GLU A 693 -33.61 74.70 -74.81
C GLU A 693 -32.74 73.54 -75.38
N LYS A 694 -33.44 72.41 -75.63
CA LYS A 694 -33.32 71.41 -76.74
C LYS A 694 -32.01 70.58 -76.90
N ASP A 695 -32.05 69.35 -77.42
CA ASP A 695 -33.19 68.45 -77.64
C ASP A 695 -32.80 66.97 -77.40
N LYS A 696 -33.79 66.27 -76.83
CA LYS A 696 -34.23 64.86 -76.88
C LYS A 696 -33.35 63.66 -77.34
N PRO A 697 -33.78 62.43 -76.97
CA PRO A 697 -32.93 61.23 -77.03
C PRO A 697 -33.35 60.24 -78.14
N GLU A 698 -32.49 59.25 -78.37
CA GLU A 698 -32.90 57.97 -78.96
C GLU A 698 -32.97 56.85 -77.90
N ARG A 699 -33.71 55.78 -78.21
CA ARG A 699 -34.38 54.89 -77.24
C ARG A 699 -34.72 53.56 -77.93
N LEU A 700 -35.35 52.63 -77.19
CA LEU A 700 -35.98 51.37 -77.67
C LEU A 700 -34.98 50.21 -77.86
N LYS A 701 -35.31 48.93 -77.63
CA LYS A 701 -36.60 48.27 -77.24
C LYS A 701 -36.35 47.17 -76.18
N GLY A 702 -37.34 47.00 -75.29
CA GLY A 702 -37.94 45.69 -74.99
C GLY A 702 -39.43 45.78 -75.37
N PRO A 703 -40.38 45.09 -74.72
CA PRO A 703 -40.34 43.84 -73.93
C PRO A 703 -40.98 42.67 -74.75
N GLU A 704 -41.51 41.55 -74.23
CA GLU A 704 -42.84 41.34 -73.56
C GLU A 704 -42.99 39.87 -73.06
N PRO A 705 -44.02 39.52 -72.24
CA PRO A 705 -44.11 38.24 -71.49
C PRO A 705 -45.36 37.36 -71.78
N THR A 706 -45.44 36.17 -71.15
CA THR A 706 -46.66 35.41 -70.72
C THR A 706 -46.22 34.15 -69.94
N SER A 707 -46.96 33.47 -69.05
CA SER A 707 -48.04 33.85 -68.09
C SER A 707 -48.31 32.66 -67.12
N THR A 708 -48.57 32.93 -65.83
CA THR A 708 -49.02 31.96 -64.78
C THR A 708 -50.57 31.82 -64.76
N PRO A 709 -51.29 31.07 -63.86
CA PRO A 709 -50.96 30.27 -62.65
C PRO A 709 -51.47 28.79 -62.74
N ALA A 710 -51.79 27.95 -61.72
CA ALA A 710 -51.89 28.03 -60.24
C ALA A 710 -51.56 26.65 -59.58
N VAL A 711 -50.92 26.52 -58.41
CA VAL A 711 -51.31 26.69 -56.96
C VAL A 711 -52.30 25.65 -56.37
N LYS A 712 -51.87 25.03 -55.23
CA LYS A 712 -52.60 24.28 -54.14
C LYS A 712 -52.37 22.74 -54.13
N LYS A 713 -52.08 22.08 -52.98
CA LYS A 713 -51.63 22.55 -51.64
C LYS A 713 -51.16 21.36 -50.76
N ALA A 714 -50.13 21.56 -49.93
CA ALA A 714 -49.83 20.82 -48.67
C ALA A 714 -49.48 19.31 -48.77
N GLN A 715 -48.67 18.70 -47.87
CA GLN A 715 -47.94 19.20 -46.69
C GLN A 715 -46.76 18.25 -46.34
N ASN A 716 -45.65 18.80 -45.82
CA ASN A 716 -44.60 18.13 -45.00
C ASN A 716 -43.78 16.98 -45.69
N THR A 717 -42.49 16.74 -45.40
CA THR A 717 -41.49 17.43 -44.54
C THR A 717 -40.05 17.12 -45.01
N ASN A 718 -39.09 17.95 -44.59
CA ASN A 718 -37.65 17.66 -44.50
C ASN A 718 -36.82 17.42 -45.78
N ILE A 719 -36.20 18.53 -46.21
CA ILE A 719 -34.83 18.67 -46.74
C ILE A 719 -33.90 17.52 -46.27
N SER A 720 -33.16 16.76 -47.09
CA SER A 720 -32.47 16.96 -48.39
C SER A 720 -31.01 17.44 -48.31
N THR A 721 -30.08 16.50 -48.49
CA THR A 721 -28.79 16.64 -49.21
C THR A 721 -28.46 15.26 -49.78
N ALA A 722 -28.68 15.03 -51.07
CA ALA A 722 -27.71 15.30 -52.15
C ALA A 722 -26.75 14.11 -52.40
N THR A 723 -27.31 13.02 -52.95
CA THR A 723 -26.54 11.91 -53.51
C THR A 723 -26.01 12.31 -54.90
N THR A 724 -24.69 12.32 -55.10
CA THR A 724 -24.11 12.29 -56.45
C THR A 724 -24.23 10.89 -57.02
N THR A 725 -24.69 10.78 -58.26
CA THR A 725 -24.85 9.51 -58.98
C THR A 725 -23.51 9.02 -59.52
N GLU A 726 -23.14 7.80 -59.16
CA GLU A 726 -22.22 6.93 -59.91
C GLU A 726 -22.98 5.61 -60.19
N ASP A 727 -22.74 4.98 -61.34
CA ASP A 727 -23.71 4.10 -61.98
C ASP A 727 -23.89 2.71 -61.33
N GLU A 728 -25.14 2.25 -61.21
CA GLU A 728 -25.47 0.89 -60.78
C GLU A 728 -25.57 -0.08 -61.98
N ASP A 729 -24.48 -0.83 -62.24
CA ASP A 729 -24.43 -1.92 -63.23
C ASP A 729 -24.81 -3.27 -62.56
N ASP A 730 -26.07 -3.70 -62.70
CA ASP A 730 -26.60 -5.00 -62.22
C ASP A 730 -26.11 -6.21 -63.05
N GLY A 731 -24.85 -6.16 -63.49
CA GLY A 731 -24.18 -7.23 -64.22
C GLY A 731 -23.74 -8.41 -63.34
N ILE A 732 -23.51 -9.56 -63.96
CA ILE A 732 -22.75 -10.65 -63.33
C ILE A 732 -21.27 -10.22 -63.28
N PRO A 733 -20.60 -10.27 -62.11
CA PRO A 733 -19.19 -9.90 -61.99
C PRO A 733 -18.27 -10.93 -62.68
N GLU A 734 -17.10 -10.48 -63.14
CA GLU A 734 -16.01 -11.34 -63.62
C GLU A 734 -14.97 -11.62 -62.51
N VAL A 735 -14.05 -12.58 -62.73
CA VAL A 735 -13.02 -12.91 -61.74
C VAL A 735 -11.99 -11.78 -61.66
N GLY A 736 -11.75 -11.28 -60.45
CA GLY A 736 -10.87 -10.15 -60.16
C GLY A 736 -11.58 -8.80 -60.03
N ASP A 737 -12.88 -8.71 -60.34
CA ASP A 737 -13.67 -7.48 -60.15
C ASP A 737 -13.68 -7.04 -58.68
N LEU A 738 -13.69 -5.72 -58.46
CA LEU A 738 -13.88 -5.13 -57.14
C LEU A 738 -15.39 -4.96 -56.88
N VAL A 739 -15.84 -5.57 -55.79
CA VAL A 739 -17.26 -5.68 -55.45
C VAL A 739 -17.51 -5.25 -54.00
N TYR A 740 -18.69 -4.69 -53.74
CA TYR A 740 -19.14 -4.32 -52.41
C TYR A 740 -20.09 -5.38 -51.85
N VAL A 741 -19.94 -5.73 -50.57
CA VAL A 741 -20.79 -6.70 -49.86
C VAL A 741 -21.66 -5.97 -48.84
N PRO A 742 -22.94 -5.65 -49.14
CA PRO A 742 -23.75 -4.78 -48.28
C PRO A 742 -23.95 -5.29 -46.85
N LYS A 743 -24.00 -6.63 -46.68
CA LYS A 743 -24.13 -7.29 -45.36
C LYS A 743 -22.92 -7.09 -44.44
N LEU A 744 -21.74 -6.82 -45.01
CA LEU A 744 -20.49 -6.60 -44.28
C LEU A 744 -20.04 -5.13 -44.32
N ARG A 745 -20.73 -4.29 -45.09
CA ARG A 745 -20.36 -2.89 -45.37
C ARG A 745 -18.89 -2.71 -45.83
N ASN A 746 -18.37 -3.69 -46.56
CA ASN A 746 -16.95 -3.74 -46.91
C ASN A 746 -16.76 -4.15 -48.38
N GLU A 747 -15.59 -3.82 -48.92
CA GLU A 747 -15.18 -4.12 -50.29
C GLU A 747 -14.36 -5.41 -50.34
N ALA A 748 -14.48 -6.13 -51.44
CA ALA A 748 -13.87 -7.43 -51.66
C ALA A 748 -13.51 -7.61 -53.14
N THR A 749 -12.52 -8.45 -53.42
CA THR A 749 -12.16 -8.85 -54.80
C THR A 749 -12.79 -10.20 -55.11
N VAL A 750 -13.36 -10.38 -56.29
CA VAL A 750 -13.86 -11.69 -56.75
C VAL A 750 -12.68 -12.62 -57.01
N VAL A 751 -12.64 -13.78 -56.34
CA VAL A 751 -11.57 -14.79 -56.48
C VAL A 751 -12.00 -15.95 -57.37
N LYS A 752 -13.28 -16.33 -57.35
CA LYS A 752 -13.85 -17.40 -58.18
C LYS A 752 -15.36 -17.25 -58.32
N ILE A 753 -15.91 -17.69 -59.44
CA ILE A 753 -17.36 -17.77 -59.68
C ILE A 753 -17.73 -19.24 -59.93
N ASP A 754 -18.85 -19.70 -59.38
CA ASP A 754 -19.48 -20.99 -59.70
C ASP A 754 -20.83 -20.72 -60.37
N SER A 755 -20.78 -20.52 -61.69
CA SER A 755 -21.94 -20.23 -62.53
C SER A 755 -23.00 -21.35 -62.51
N SER A 756 -22.64 -22.57 -62.08
CA SER A 756 -23.58 -23.69 -61.94
C SER A 756 -24.47 -23.58 -60.69
N LYS A 757 -24.05 -22.78 -59.70
CA LYS A 757 -24.75 -22.60 -58.41
C LYS A 757 -25.19 -21.16 -58.14
N ASN A 758 -24.83 -20.23 -59.03
CA ASN A 758 -25.02 -18.80 -58.88
C ASN A 758 -24.35 -18.25 -57.58
N GLU A 759 -23.16 -18.81 -57.28
CA GLU A 759 -22.31 -18.44 -56.15
C GLU A 759 -21.03 -17.74 -56.62
N VAL A 760 -20.58 -16.76 -55.85
CA VAL A 760 -19.33 -16.04 -56.03
C VAL A 760 -18.49 -16.17 -54.76
N GLN A 761 -17.22 -16.51 -54.92
CA GLN A 761 -16.25 -16.52 -53.83
C GLN A 761 -15.43 -15.24 -53.89
N VAL A 762 -15.55 -14.42 -52.86
CA VAL A 762 -14.89 -13.11 -52.72
C VAL A 762 -13.86 -13.12 -51.60
N GLN A 763 -12.85 -12.25 -51.67
CA GLN A 763 -11.87 -12.05 -50.62
C GLN A 763 -11.95 -10.61 -50.08
N ALA A 764 -12.25 -10.49 -48.79
CA ALA A 764 -12.27 -9.24 -48.03
C ALA A 764 -11.08 -9.25 -47.06
N GLY A 765 -9.99 -8.57 -47.42
CA GLY A 765 -8.72 -8.63 -46.68
C GLY A 765 -8.19 -10.07 -46.58
N ILE A 766 -8.08 -10.60 -45.36
CA ILE A 766 -7.62 -11.97 -45.09
C ILE A 766 -8.74 -13.04 -45.20
N MET A 767 -10.02 -12.64 -45.25
CA MET A 767 -11.15 -13.57 -45.23
C MET A 767 -11.63 -13.92 -46.63
N LYS A 768 -11.85 -15.23 -46.91
CA LYS A 768 -12.48 -15.72 -48.14
C LYS A 768 -13.89 -16.20 -47.84
N LEU A 769 -14.88 -15.67 -48.56
CA LEU A 769 -16.31 -15.87 -48.32
C LEU A 769 -17.00 -16.38 -49.58
N LYS A 770 -17.95 -17.30 -49.45
CA LYS A 770 -18.90 -17.65 -50.52
C LYS A 770 -20.22 -16.93 -50.31
N LEU A 771 -20.70 -16.26 -51.34
CA LEU A 771 -21.94 -15.49 -51.36
C LEU A 771 -22.73 -15.87 -52.62
N LYS A 772 -24.04 -15.58 -52.64
CA LYS A 772 -24.81 -15.65 -53.90
C LYS A 772 -24.54 -14.37 -54.69
N VAL A 773 -24.53 -14.43 -56.03
CA VAL A 773 -24.17 -13.27 -56.88
C VAL A 773 -25.01 -12.03 -56.53
N LYS A 774 -26.32 -12.20 -56.26
CA LYS A 774 -27.24 -11.13 -55.84
C LYS A 774 -26.99 -10.49 -54.47
N ASP A 775 -26.10 -11.05 -53.63
CA ASP A 775 -25.76 -10.52 -52.30
C ASP A 775 -24.53 -9.58 -52.36
N VAL A 776 -24.11 -9.20 -53.57
CA VAL A 776 -22.87 -8.52 -53.93
C VAL A 776 -23.18 -7.49 -55.03
N LYS A 777 -22.59 -6.29 -54.98
CA LYS A 777 -22.70 -5.27 -56.05
C LYS A 777 -21.35 -5.02 -56.72
N ILE A 778 -21.31 -4.85 -58.04
CA ILE A 778 -20.09 -4.42 -58.75
C ILE A 778 -19.78 -2.98 -58.37
N LYS A 779 -18.51 -2.68 -58.05
CA LYS A 779 -18.03 -1.32 -57.81
C LYS A 779 -16.98 -0.90 -58.85
N LYS A 780 -16.16 -1.82 -59.34
CA LYS A 780 -15.24 -1.59 -60.47
C LYS A 780 -14.92 -2.91 -61.18
N ARG A 781 -15.24 -2.99 -62.47
CA ARG A 781 -14.80 -4.08 -63.35
C ARG A 781 -13.29 -4.00 -63.60
N ILE A 782 -12.65 -5.14 -63.85
CA ILE A 782 -11.29 -5.15 -64.42
C ILE A 782 -11.32 -4.54 -65.83
N SER A 783 -10.49 -3.51 -66.05
CA SER A 783 -10.12 -3.05 -67.38
C SER A 783 -9.23 -4.10 -68.05
N ARG A 784 -9.69 -4.66 -69.18
CA ARG A 784 -8.92 -5.56 -70.04
C ARG A 784 -7.82 -4.81 -70.80
#